data_AF-A0A410RMU8-F1
#
_entry.id   AF-A0A410RMU8-F1
#
_cell.length_a   1.000
_cell.length_b   1.000
_cell.length_c   1.000
_cell.angle_alpha   90.00
_cell.angle_beta   90.00
_cell.angle_gamma   90.00
#
_symmetry.space_group_name_H-M   'P 1'
#
loop_
_entity.id
_entity.type
_entity.pdbx_description
1 polymer ?
#
loop_
_entity_poly.entity_id
_entity_poly.type
_entity_poly.pdbx_seq_one_letter_code
_entity_poly.pdbx_strand_id
1 'polypeptide(L)'
;MRVAEPGTWALFACALVLSVPGPARAQSQEEKRRQLQERLGIKPPPAQATPDAGVPAPGTPSPAEAARPPSAPPARTPASANRPRVPGFAEDIRPLLEKECKSCHGPDGMASRSRWVLRGEPADYEATLRFVQPATAAQSPLLKKGAGTTFHGGKKVLAVESAGYATLLRWIEGGAPPGKARGAPTSAPAIAAPRPSHDGAPASPGATPAPVAATPPGATPAPVAATPPGATPAPVAATPPAAPPAPAASASAGPPSEDASAAPRFAPQVHEALLADCSSCHASDGMAGAGRYVTHADPEQHLRSVEPLVVPGSAATSLLYQRAKGDSHPGGAVWEPGGAQLALLARWIDAGATGTPSPAAVATAPPAPTAPGPVAAPPAPASPHGPAGPHGGVSLGTFPVLGSLSLNGRFDLNYERLNYNDHPFKSEGESALRSYHHFLFLTRQSAEDPVTLTLEVLSLQFWEVGYRVSGADWPVKVFAKGGKILVPFGGDPLFHHSYGGLAGFDQRVLPVVFAREGLTVNVERRLGPIALSGDAYVIAGYRLKRADAVLNLQSDLAPLEDTRLGVGARLGGAWGPINVWYSPYFNSLGFGRRLFLQALDVAVWRPRGLPVLEHFSLGAGLLRADVSGGEAEGYGGPGADYYHFASYLQLRYHPTDWLYVQYRQGLRTFGNRRGLILDSNALTREDASSHNVGVVARWRGLSAGLFQFWNLEKTDETPDDFTRLVVAYEF
;
A
#
# COMPACT_ATOMS: atom_id res chain seq x y z
N MET A 1 -8.46 35.06 -42.97
CA MET A 1 -8.93 33.65 -42.88
C MET A 1 -10.38 33.65 -42.41
N ARG A 2 -11.24 32.75 -42.89
CA ARG A 2 -12.57 32.56 -42.30
C ARG A 2 -12.44 31.60 -41.11
N VAL A 3 -13.04 31.96 -39.97
CA VAL A 3 -13.06 31.12 -38.76
C VAL A 3 -14.09 30.00 -38.97
N ALA A 4 -13.73 28.76 -38.61
CA ALA A 4 -14.65 27.62 -38.69
C ALA A 4 -15.76 27.70 -37.64
N GLU A 5 -16.94 27.18 -37.98
CA GLU A 5 -18.12 27.26 -37.10
C GLU A 5 -17.95 26.44 -35.80
N PRO A 6 -18.60 26.85 -34.69
CA PRO A 6 -18.48 26.16 -33.41
C PRO A 6 -18.94 24.68 -33.44
N GLY A 7 -19.78 24.30 -34.41
CA GLY A 7 -20.15 22.90 -34.64
C GLY A 7 -18.97 22.01 -35.04
N THR A 8 -17.94 22.55 -35.72
CA THR A 8 -16.76 21.79 -36.14
C THR A 8 -15.92 21.33 -34.94
N TRP A 9 -15.83 22.14 -33.88
CA TRP A 9 -15.12 21.77 -32.65
C TRP A 9 -15.86 20.74 -31.80
N ALA A 10 -17.20 20.82 -31.74
CA ALA A 10 -18.02 19.78 -31.12
C ALA A 10 -17.88 18.43 -31.83
N LEU A 11 -17.83 18.44 -33.17
CA LEU A 11 -17.55 17.25 -33.98
C LEU A 11 -16.13 16.72 -33.78
N PHE A 12 -15.12 17.58 -33.64
CA PHE A 12 -13.75 17.14 -33.34
C PHE A 12 -13.64 16.49 -31.96
N ALA A 13 -14.30 17.03 -30.93
CA ALA A 13 -14.36 16.42 -29.60
C ALA A 13 -15.06 15.05 -29.64
N CYS A 14 -16.19 14.94 -30.35
CA CYS A 14 -16.88 13.66 -30.54
C CYS A 14 -16.03 12.67 -31.35
N ALA A 15 -15.29 13.11 -32.37
CA ALA A 15 -14.39 12.27 -33.15
C ALA A 15 -13.20 11.75 -32.32
N LEU A 16 -12.68 12.53 -31.36
CA LEU A 16 -11.65 12.07 -30.43
C LEU A 16 -12.16 11.02 -29.43
N VAL A 17 -13.44 11.12 -29.02
CA VAL A 17 -14.09 10.12 -28.16
C VAL A 17 -14.52 8.86 -28.93
N LEU A 18 -14.88 8.99 -30.22
CA LEU A 18 -15.30 7.89 -31.09
C LEU A 18 -14.15 7.22 -31.87
N SER A 19 -12.91 7.70 -31.74
CA SER A 19 -11.70 7.09 -32.33
C SER A 19 -11.01 6.07 -31.42
N VAL A 20 -11.73 5.58 -30.39
CA VAL A 20 -11.43 4.26 -29.82
C VAL A 20 -11.54 3.22 -30.94
N PRO A 21 -10.51 2.40 -31.22
CA PRO A 21 -10.62 1.35 -32.22
C PRO A 21 -11.71 0.35 -31.77
N GLY A 22 -12.83 0.34 -32.50
CA GLY A 22 -13.89 -0.64 -32.30
C GLY A 22 -13.33 -2.08 -32.36
N PRO A 23 -13.90 -3.03 -31.62
CA PRO A 23 -13.31 -4.36 -31.45
C PRO A 23 -13.06 -5.03 -32.80
N ALA A 24 -11.79 -5.16 -33.17
CA ALA A 24 -11.37 -5.77 -34.43
C ALA A 24 -11.99 -7.17 -34.52
N ARG A 25 -12.87 -7.37 -35.51
CA ARG A 25 -13.71 -8.56 -35.67
C ARG A 25 -12.84 -9.81 -35.55
N ALA A 26 -13.02 -10.55 -34.46
CA ALA A 26 -12.04 -11.54 -34.03
C ALA A 26 -11.84 -12.64 -35.09
N GLN A 27 -10.72 -12.57 -35.81
CA GLN A 27 -10.27 -13.66 -36.68
C GLN A 27 -10.12 -14.93 -35.84
N SER A 28 -10.75 -16.02 -36.27
CA SER A 28 -10.64 -17.31 -35.60
C SER A 28 -9.19 -17.79 -35.56
N GLN A 29 -8.89 -18.68 -34.60
CA GLN A 29 -7.56 -19.29 -34.53
C GLN A 29 -7.24 -20.10 -35.81
N GLU A 30 -8.24 -20.66 -36.49
CA GLU A 30 -8.09 -21.30 -37.80
C GLU A 30 -7.73 -20.30 -38.90
N GLU A 31 -8.38 -19.14 -38.96
CA GLU A 31 -8.08 -18.10 -39.96
C GLU A 31 -6.62 -17.63 -39.84
N LYS A 32 -6.16 -17.40 -38.61
CA LYS A 32 -4.76 -17.06 -38.30
C LYS A 32 -3.80 -18.21 -38.62
N ARG A 33 -4.15 -19.45 -38.28
CA ARG A 33 -3.34 -20.64 -38.57
C ARG A 33 -3.19 -20.87 -40.08
N ARG A 34 -4.25 -20.68 -40.86
CA ARG A 34 -4.23 -20.81 -42.33
C ARG A 34 -3.32 -19.75 -42.96
N GLN A 35 -3.48 -18.48 -42.57
CA GLN A 35 -2.61 -17.39 -43.04
C GLN A 35 -1.14 -17.58 -42.66
N LEU A 36 -0.86 -18.18 -41.49
CA LEU A 36 0.51 -18.53 -41.08
C LEU A 36 1.08 -19.68 -41.92
N GLN A 37 0.29 -20.72 -42.20
CA GLN A 37 0.68 -21.85 -43.05
C GLN A 37 0.93 -21.43 -44.50
N GLU A 38 0.08 -20.56 -45.05
CA GLU A 38 0.26 -19.93 -46.37
C GLU A 38 1.56 -19.10 -46.42
N ARG A 39 1.81 -18.25 -45.43
CA ARG A 39 3.07 -17.46 -45.33
C ARG A 39 4.33 -18.30 -45.17
N LEU A 40 4.23 -19.49 -44.59
CA LEU A 40 5.36 -20.42 -44.40
C LEU A 40 5.49 -21.44 -45.56
N GLY A 41 4.63 -21.38 -46.57
CA GLY A 41 4.63 -22.34 -47.69
C GLY A 41 4.22 -23.77 -47.30
N ILE A 42 3.66 -23.98 -46.11
CA ILE A 42 3.35 -25.31 -45.57
C ILE A 42 2.01 -25.78 -46.15
N LYS A 43 2.10 -26.56 -47.23
CA LYS A 43 0.93 -27.17 -47.88
C LYS A 43 0.24 -28.14 -46.89
N PRO A 44 -1.07 -28.00 -46.62
CA PRO A 44 -1.76 -28.91 -45.70
C PRO A 44 -1.85 -30.33 -46.26
N PRO A 45 -1.82 -31.37 -45.41
CA PRO A 45 -2.00 -32.75 -45.84
C PRO A 45 -3.43 -32.99 -46.35
N PRO A 46 -3.66 -33.97 -47.24
CA PRO A 46 -5.00 -34.35 -47.68
C PRO A 46 -5.84 -34.85 -46.50
N ALA A 47 -7.11 -34.43 -46.44
CA ALA A 47 -8.01 -34.80 -45.36
C ALA A 47 -8.30 -36.32 -45.36
N GLN A 48 -8.06 -36.98 -44.23
CA GLN A 48 -8.57 -38.33 -43.99
C GLN A 48 -10.05 -38.25 -43.63
N ALA A 49 -10.87 -39.09 -44.26
CA ALA A 49 -12.27 -39.23 -43.91
C ALA A 49 -12.42 -39.91 -42.53
N THR A 50 -13.38 -39.43 -41.73
CA THR A 50 -13.75 -40.04 -40.45
C THR A 50 -14.42 -41.41 -40.67
N PRO A 51 -13.95 -42.50 -40.04
CA PRO A 51 -14.70 -43.76 -40.02
C PRO A 51 -15.85 -43.68 -39.02
N ASP A 52 -17.00 -44.22 -39.41
CA ASP A 52 -18.21 -44.29 -38.58
C ASP A 52 -18.19 -45.52 -37.65
N ALA A 53 -19.12 -45.60 -36.69
CA ALA A 53 -19.13 -46.63 -35.66
C ALA A 53 -19.64 -48.00 -36.17
N GLY A 54 -18.92 -49.08 -35.85
CA GLY A 54 -19.34 -50.45 -36.19
C GLY A 54 -18.59 -51.55 -35.42
N VAL A 55 -19.35 -52.52 -34.89
CA VAL A 55 -18.91 -53.74 -34.18
C VAL A 55 -19.82 -54.86 -34.69
N PRO A 56 -19.31 -55.99 -35.24
CA PRO A 56 -18.94 -57.11 -34.36
C PRO A 56 -17.89 -58.15 -34.83
N ALA A 57 -17.08 -58.60 -33.87
CA ALA A 57 -16.71 -60.02 -33.63
C ALA A 57 -15.88 -60.75 -34.75
N PRO A 58 -15.61 -62.09 -34.67
CA PRO A 58 -14.22 -62.52 -34.43
C PRO A 58 -13.62 -63.51 -35.46
N GLY A 59 -12.29 -63.55 -35.57
CA GLY A 59 -11.56 -64.49 -36.42
C GLY A 59 -10.19 -64.91 -35.87
N THR A 60 -9.80 -66.17 -36.09
CA THR A 60 -8.60 -66.84 -35.51
C THR A 60 -7.35 -66.81 -36.44
N PRO A 61 -6.13 -67.10 -35.92
CA PRO A 61 -4.86 -66.77 -36.58
C PRO A 61 -4.09 -67.94 -37.22
N SER A 62 -3.09 -67.64 -38.06
CA SER A 62 -1.92 -68.48 -38.43
C SER A 62 -0.98 -67.75 -39.43
N PRO A 63 0.26 -68.21 -39.71
CA PRO A 63 1.30 -68.68 -38.77
C PRO A 63 2.74 -68.22 -39.17
N ALA A 64 3.78 -68.75 -38.51
CA ALA A 64 5.22 -68.62 -38.79
C ALA A 64 5.87 -67.23 -38.51
N GLU A 65 7.18 -67.12 -38.23
CA GLU A 65 8.29 -68.08 -38.38
C GLU A 65 9.20 -68.22 -37.12
N ALA A 66 10.08 -69.24 -37.15
CA ALA A 66 10.97 -69.73 -36.08
C ALA A 66 11.96 -68.67 -35.52
N ALA A 67 12.10 -68.48 -34.21
CA ALA A 67 12.72 -69.32 -33.16
C ALA A 67 14.23 -69.07 -32.90
N ARG A 68 14.58 -68.82 -31.63
CA ARG A 68 15.95 -68.84 -31.06
C ARG A 68 15.92 -69.39 -29.62
N PRO A 69 17.01 -70.01 -29.13
CA PRO A 69 17.02 -70.73 -27.86
C PRO A 69 17.07 -69.81 -26.62
N PRO A 70 16.66 -70.29 -25.43
CA PRO A 70 16.66 -69.51 -24.20
C PRO A 70 18.06 -69.36 -23.57
N SER A 71 18.41 -68.14 -23.18
CA SER A 71 19.59 -67.86 -22.35
C SER A 71 19.31 -68.11 -20.86
N ALA A 72 20.34 -68.50 -20.10
CA ALA A 72 20.27 -68.81 -18.68
C ALA A 72 19.86 -67.60 -17.80
N PRO A 73 19.25 -67.84 -16.62
CA PRO A 73 18.87 -66.77 -15.71
C PRO A 73 20.11 -66.04 -15.13
N PRO A 74 20.08 -64.70 -15.02
CA PRO A 74 21.19 -63.95 -14.45
C PRO A 74 21.37 -64.24 -12.95
N ALA A 75 22.61 -64.44 -12.53
CA ALA A 75 22.94 -64.68 -11.13
C ALA A 75 22.60 -63.48 -10.23
N ARG A 76 22.26 -63.74 -8.97
CA ARG A 76 22.01 -62.70 -7.96
C ARG A 76 23.31 -62.06 -7.50
N THR A 77 23.77 -61.02 -8.19
CA THR A 77 24.77 -60.09 -7.67
C THR A 77 24.19 -59.40 -6.40
N PRO A 78 24.95 -59.27 -5.29
CA PRO A 78 24.47 -58.58 -4.10
C PRO A 78 24.13 -57.12 -4.43
N ALA A 79 23.02 -56.62 -3.88
CA ALA A 79 22.51 -55.29 -4.19
C ALA A 79 23.49 -54.19 -3.73
N SER A 80 23.86 -53.29 -4.65
CA SER A 80 24.73 -52.15 -4.35
C SER A 80 24.06 -51.22 -3.33
N ALA A 81 24.66 -51.13 -2.14
CA ALA A 81 24.17 -50.32 -1.03
C ALA A 81 24.50 -48.82 -1.19
N ASN A 82 24.24 -48.25 -2.37
CA ASN A 82 24.52 -46.83 -2.65
C ASN A 82 23.54 -46.20 -3.66
N ARG A 83 22.23 -46.40 -3.47
CA ARG A 83 21.22 -45.47 -4.04
C ARG A 83 21.08 -44.29 -3.05
N PRO A 84 21.32 -43.04 -3.45
CA PRO A 84 21.15 -41.90 -2.56
C PRO A 84 19.74 -41.88 -1.95
N ARG A 85 19.66 -41.84 -0.61
CA ARG A 85 18.41 -41.67 0.12
C ARG A 85 17.86 -40.27 -0.17
N VAL A 86 16.55 -40.17 -0.43
CA VAL A 86 15.85 -38.87 -0.43
C VAL A 86 15.95 -38.28 0.99
N PRO A 87 16.42 -37.04 1.16
CA PRO A 87 16.53 -36.42 2.49
C PRO A 87 15.17 -36.35 3.19
N GLY A 88 15.14 -36.41 4.51
CA GLY A 88 13.95 -36.18 5.33
C GLY A 88 13.98 -34.78 5.95
N PHE A 89 12.82 -34.13 6.12
CA PHE A 89 12.80 -32.79 6.71
C PHE A 89 13.37 -32.77 8.13
N ALA A 90 12.93 -33.69 8.99
CA ALA A 90 13.27 -33.72 10.40
C ALA A 90 14.76 -34.01 10.68
N GLU A 91 15.40 -34.84 9.85
CA GLU A 91 16.80 -35.27 10.01
C GLU A 91 17.80 -34.43 9.19
N ASP A 92 17.48 -34.08 7.94
CA ASP A 92 18.46 -33.54 6.98
C ASP A 92 18.25 -32.04 6.69
N ILE A 93 16.99 -31.57 6.67
CA ILE A 93 16.66 -30.23 6.16
C ILE A 93 16.46 -29.19 7.27
N ARG A 94 15.75 -29.53 8.35
CA ARG A 94 15.61 -28.61 9.49
C ARG A 94 16.95 -28.15 10.05
N PRO A 95 17.97 -29.02 10.32
CA PRO A 95 19.27 -28.56 10.82
C PRO A 95 19.99 -27.61 9.85
N LEU A 96 19.80 -27.80 8.53
CA LEU A 96 20.32 -26.92 7.48
C LEU A 96 19.61 -25.57 7.50
N LEU A 97 18.28 -25.54 7.51
CA LEU A 97 17.49 -24.31 7.56
C LEU A 97 17.71 -23.56 8.88
N GLU A 98 17.88 -24.27 10.00
CA GLU A 98 18.24 -23.66 11.27
C GLU A 98 19.64 -23.02 11.22
N LYS A 99 20.63 -23.70 10.63
CA LYS A 99 22.00 -23.17 10.47
C LYS A 99 22.05 -21.93 9.57
N GLU A 100 21.43 -21.99 8.39
CA GLU A 100 21.60 -20.95 7.36
C GLU A 100 20.53 -19.84 7.41
N CYS A 101 19.39 -20.04 8.10
CA CYS A 101 18.26 -19.08 8.07
C CYS A 101 17.75 -18.61 9.45
N LYS A 102 18.00 -19.31 10.56
CA LYS A 102 17.41 -18.98 11.89
C LYS A 102 17.89 -17.66 12.50
N SER A 103 19.03 -17.14 12.06
CA SER A 103 19.50 -15.79 12.44
C SER A 103 18.51 -14.69 12.04
N CYS A 104 17.87 -14.82 10.88
CA CYS A 104 16.81 -13.91 10.44
C CYS A 104 15.42 -14.44 10.80
N HIS A 105 15.16 -15.73 10.58
CA HIS A 105 13.84 -16.36 10.72
C HIS A 105 13.59 -17.03 12.09
N GLY A 106 14.42 -16.77 13.11
CA GLY A 106 14.14 -17.18 14.49
C GLY A 106 13.04 -16.34 15.15
N PRO A 107 12.55 -16.72 16.34
CA PRO A 107 11.56 -15.95 17.10
C PRO A 107 11.99 -14.50 17.37
N ASP A 108 13.29 -14.29 17.59
CA ASP A 108 13.90 -13.01 17.93
C ASP A 108 14.66 -12.38 16.74
N GLY A 109 14.60 -13.02 15.56
CA GLY A 109 15.28 -12.55 14.35
C GLY A 109 14.53 -11.43 13.63
N MET A 110 15.21 -10.71 12.73
CA MET A 110 14.61 -9.58 11.99
C MET A 110 13.43 -9.96 11.07
N ALA A 111 13.26 -11.25 10.75
CA ALA A 111 12.14 -11.81 10.01
C ALA A 111 11.16 -12.62 10.88
N SER A 112 11.22 -12.46 12.20
CA SER A 112 10.26 -13.00 13.19
C SER A 112 8.79 -12.65 12.89
N ARG A 113 8.54 -11.48 12.31
CA ARG A 113 7.22 -11.02 11.86
C ARG A 113 6.82 -11.52 10.46
N SER A 114 7.62 -12.40 9.84
CA SER A 114 7.34 -12.93 8.50
C SER A 114 6.50 -14.22 8.56
N ARG A 115 5.94 -14.62 7.40
CA ARG A 115 5.13 -15.85 7.26
C ARG A 115 5.91 -17.17 7.37
N TRP A 116 7.18 -17.13 7.80
CA TRP A 116 8.04 -18.28 8.03
C TRP A 116 8.96 -18.00 9.22
N VAL A 117 8.79 -18.75 10.31
CA VAL A 117 9.59 -18.63 11.54
C VAL A 117 10.02 -20.03 11.97
N LEU A 118 11.33 -20.24 12.11
CA LEU A 118 11.97 -21.48 12.50
C LEU A 118 12.11 -21.54 14.03
N ARG A 119 11.33 -22.41 14.67
CA ARG A 119 11.32 -22.59 16.13
C ARG A 119 12.20 -23.76 16.58
N GLY A 120 12.59 -24.65 15.66
CA GLY A 120 13.24 -25.94 15.93
C GLY A 120 12.24 -27.09 16.08
N GLU A 121 10.94 -26.78 16.07
CA GLU A 121 9.84 -27.70 16.38
C GLU A 121 9.35 -28.48 15.15
N PRO A 122 8.59 -29.58 15.32
CA PRO A 122 7.96 -30.30 14.20
C PRO A 122 7.06 -29.40 13.32
N ALA A 123 6.49 -28.34 13.89
CA ALA A 123 5.67 -27.36 13.17
C ALA A 123 6.42 -26.60 12.06
N ASP A 124 7.76 -26.52 12.13
CA ASP A 124 8.60 -25.88 11.11
C ASP A 124 8.45 -26.58 9.74
N TYR A 125 8.03 -27.85 9.70
CA TYR A 125 7.77 -28.60 8.46
C TYR A 125 6.63 -27.96 7.65
N GLU A 126 5.44 -27.85 8.26
CA GLU A 126 4.24 -27.27 7.63
C GLU A 126 4.43 -25.79 7.30
N ALA A 127 5.21 -25.06 8.13
CA ALA A 127 5.60 -23.69 7.84
C ALA A 127 6.52 -23.60 6.60
N THR A 128 7.42 -24.57 6.42
CA THR A 128 8.38 -24.60 5.29
C THR A 128 7.74 -25.08 4.00
N LEU A 129 6.83 -26.06 4.03
CA LEU A 129 6.13 -26.58 2.85
C LEU A 129 5.42 -25.47 2.04
N ARG A 130 4.94 -24.41 2.71
CA ARG A 130 4.32 -23.22 2.08
C ARG A 130 5.24 -22.48 1.09
N PHE A 131 6.54 -22.75 1.12
CA PHE A 131 7.57 -22.14 0.26
C PHE A 131 8.21 -23.15 -0.72
N VAL A 132 7.60 -24.33 -0.86
CA VAL A 132 8.10 -25.46 -1.66
C VAL A 132 7.16 -25.75 -2.84
N GLN A 133 7.72 -26.05 -4.01
CA GLN A 133 7.00 -26.39 -5.24
C GLN A 133 7.56 -27.69 -5.84
N PRO A 134 7.07 -28.88 -5.43
CA PRO A 134 7.68 -30.15 -5.83
C PRO A 134 7.72 -30.38 -7.36
N ALA A 135 6.67 -29.99 -8.07
CA ALA A 135 6.58 -30.11 -9.53
C ALA A 135 7.57 -29.20 -10.30
N THR A 136 8.12 -28.17 -9.64
CA THR A 136 9.06 -27.19 -10.23
C THR A 136 10.14 -26.86 -9.20
N ALA A 137 10.84 -27.90 -8.71
CA ALA A 137 11.66 -27.83 -7.50
C ALA A 137 12.59 -26.61 -7.42
N ALA A 138 13.43 -26.38 -8.44
CA ALA A 138 14.35 -25.23 -8.51
C ALA A 138 13.66 -23.84 -8.59
N GLN A 139 12.35 -23.80 -8.87
CA GLN A 139 11.55 -22.57 -8.86
C GLN A 139 10.94 -22.24 -7.49
N SER A 140 11.03 -23.17 -6.52
CA SER A 140 10.50 -23.02 -5.16
C SER A 140 10.97 -21.72 -4.49
N PRO A 141 10.07 -20.92 -3.89
CA PRO A 141 10.43 -19.74 -3.12
C PRO A 141 11.54 -19.95 -2.10
N LEU A 142 11.58 -21.10 -1.41
CA LEU A 142 12.62 -21.45 -0.44
C LEU A 142 14.04 -21.42 -1.05
N LEU A 143 14.23 -22.10 -2.20
CA LEU A 143 15.52 -22.13 -2.91
C LEU A 143 15.86 -20.77 -3.51
N LYS A 144 14.90 -20.13 -4.19
CA LYS A 144 15.13 -18.83 -4.85
C LYS A 144 15.54 -17.73 -3.87
N LYS A 145 14.90 -17.68 -2.70
CA LYS A 145 15.22 -16.71 -1.65
C LYS A 145 16.59 -17.00 -1.03
N GLY A 146 16.81 -18.23 -0.55
CA GLY A 146 18.10 -18.62 0.04
C GLY A 146 19.29 -18.41 -0.90
N ALA A 147 19.11 -18.67 -2.21
CA ALA A 147 20.12 -18.46 -3.24
C ALA A 147 20.33 -17.01 -3.70
N GLY A 148 19.49 -16.07 -3.24
CA GLY A 148 19.50 -14.67 -3.67
C GLY A 148 19.01 -14.44 -5.11
N THR A 149 18.45 -15.46 -5.77
CA THR A 149 17.86 -15.32 -7.13
C THR A 149 16.44 -14.77 -7.10
N THR A 150 15.89 -14.49 -5.91
CA THR A 150 14.73 -13.62 -5.70
C THR A 150 14.90 -12.84 -4.39
N PHE A 151 14.71 -11.53 -4.45
CA PHE A 151 14.87 -10.64 -3.30
C PHE A 151 13.88 -10.97 -2.17
N HIS A 152 14.34 -10.89 -0.93
CA HIS A 152 13.52 -11.17 0.25
C HIS A 152 13.93 -10.41 1.52
N GLY A 153 14.67 -9.31 1.40
CA GLY A 153 15.24 -8.54 2.52
C GLY A 153 16.47 -9.19 3.18
N GLY A 154 16.55 -10.53 3.20
CA GLY A 154 17.74 -11.26 3.67
C GLY A 154 18.90 -11.27 2.68
N LYS A 155 20.12 -11.45 3.21
CA LYS A 155 21.34 -11.71 2.44
C LYS A 155 21.25 -13.09 1.76
N LYS A 156 22.05 -13.31 0.71
CA LYS A 156 22.22 -14.65 0.10
C LYS A 156 22.93 -15.58 1.10
N VAL A 157 22.29 -16.68 1.46
CA VAL A 157 22.80 -17.65 2.45
C VAL A 157 23.15 -19.02 1.85
N LEU A 158 22.60 -19.35 0.68
CA LEU A 158 22.94 -20.56 -0.09
C LEU A 158 23.66 -20.17 -1.39
N ALA A 159 24.80 -20.80 -1.68
CA ALA A 159 25.31 -20.83 -3.06
C ALA A 159 24.58 -21.92 -3.85
N VAL A 160 24.29 -21.70 -5.12
CA VAL A 160 23.60 -22.69 -5.99
C VAL A 160 24.42 -24.00 -6.07
N GLU A 161 25.74 -23.88 -6.16
CA GLU A 161 26.68 -25.01 -6.15
C GLU A 161 26.93 -25.60 -4.74
N SER A 162 26.25 -25.14 -3.69
CA SER A 162 26.49 -25.64 -2.33
C SER A 162 25.82 -27.00 -2.09
N ALA A 163 26.47 -27.84 -1.30
CA ALA A 163 25.89 -29.10 -0.81
C ALA A 163 24.56 -28.87 -0.05
N GLY A 164 24.39 -27.71 0.58
CA GLY A 164 23.13 -27.31 1.22
C GLY A 164 22.00 -27.09 0.21
N TYR A 165 22.23 -26.25 -0.81
CA TYR A 165 21.27 -26.02 -1.90
C TYR A 165 20.92 -27.32 -2.64
N ALA A 166 21.91 -28.16 -2.96
CA ALA A 166 21.71 -29.46 -3.60
C ALA A 166 20.93 -30.45 -2.71
N THR A 167 20.97 -30.32 -1.39
CA THR A 167 20.24 -31.20 -0.45
C THR A 167 18.79 -30.73 -0.29
N LEU A 168 18.56 -29.41 -0.20
CA LEU A 168 17.21 -28.84 -0.30
C LEU A 168 16.54 -29.17 -1.64
N LEU A 169 17.25 -29.04 -2.75
CA LEU A 169 16.71 -29.36 -4.08
C LEU A 169 16.24 -30.82 -4.17
N ARG A 170 17.10 -31.78 -3.80
CA ARG A 170 16.77 -33.22 -3.82
C ARG A 170 15.65 -33.60 -2.85
N TRP A 171 15.49 -32.89 -1.73
CA TRP A 171 14.33 -33.06 -0.83
C TRP A 171 13.04 -32.64 -1.53
N ILE A 172 13.02 -31.48 -2.18
CA ILE A 172 11.84 -30.95 -2.89
C ILE A 172 11.48 -31.83 -4.10
N GLU A 173 12.47 -32.22 -4.92
CA GLU A 173 12.30 -33.16 -6.03
C GLU A 173 11.78 -34.52 -5.56
N GLY A 174 12.18 -34.96 -4.36
CA GLY A 174 11.69 -36.16 -3.70
C GLY A 174 10.29 -36.05 -3.09
N GLY A 175 9.55 -34.98 -3.34
CA GLY A 175 8.21 -34.75 -2.79
C GLY A 175 8.18 -34.12 -1.40
N ALA A 176 9.30 -33.54 -0.96
CA ALA A 176 9.48 -32.84 0.32
C ALA A 176 9.06 -33.65 1.58
N PRO A 177 9.46 -34.93 1.75
CA PRO A 177 8.97 -35.78 2.83
C PRO A 177 9.38 -35.31 4.24
N PRO A 178 8.57 -35.59 5.28
CA PRO A 178 8.81 -35.12 6.65
C PRO A 178 10.01 -35.79 7.34
N GLY A 179 10.44 -36.96 6.86
CA GLY A 179 11.43 -37.81 7.51
C GLY A 179 10.82 -38.97 8.29
N LYS A 180 11.66 -39.77 8.98
CA LYS A 180 11.18 -40.77 9.94
C LYS A 180 11.46 -40.30 11.36
N ALA A 181 10.40 -40.02 12.11
CA ALA A 181 10.49 -39.81 13.56
C ALA A 181 11.22 -41.00 14.20
N ARG A 182 12.34 -40.73 14.88
CA ARG A 182 13.11 -41.76 15.60
C ARG A 182 12.24 -42.26 16.75
N GLY A 183 11.79 -43.51 16.67
CA GLY A 183 10.71 -44.01 17.52
C GLY A 183 11.02 -43.98 19.01
N ALA A 184 10.05 -43.50 19.79
CA ALA A 184 9.89 -43.97 21.17
C ALA A 184 9.61 -45.49 21.16
N PRO A 185 10.02 -46.23 22.21
CA PRO A 185 9.86 -47.69 22.24
C PRO A 185 8.37 -48.09 22.16
N THR A 186 8.05 -48.93 21.18
CA THR A 186 6.68 -49.37 20.91
C THR A 186 6.13 -50.24 22.05
N SER A 187 5.10 -49.76 22.74
CA SER A 187 4.31 -50.62 23.63
C SER A 187 3.54 -51.64 22.79
N ALA A 188 3.68 -52.92 23.11
CA ALA A 188 3.08 -54.01 22.33
C ALA A 188 1.54 -54.07 22.51
N PRO A 189 0.78 -54.47 21.48
CA PRO A 189 -0.67 -54.65 21.60
C PRO A 189 -1.00 -55.89 22.44
N ALA A 190 -1.95 -55.75 23.38
CA ALA A 190 -2.43 -56.86 24.19
C ALA A 190 -3.35 -57.80 23.38
N ILE A 191 -3.26 -59.10 23.66
CA ILE A 191 -4.08 -60.16 23.07
C ILE A 191 -5.49 -60.13 23.70
N ALA A 192 -6.54 -60.38 22.91
CA ALA A 192 -7.93 -60.35 23.37
C ALA A 192 -8.73 -61.60 22.96
N ALA A 193 -9.33 -62.27 23.96
CA ALA A 193 -10.42 -63.25 23.84
C ALA A 193 -10.98 -63.58 25.24
N PRO A 194 -12.25 -64.04 25.42
CA PRO A 194 -13.40 -64.04 24.51
C PRO A 194 -14.65 -63.31 25.11
N ARG A 195 -15.80 -63.38 24.42
CA ARG A 195 -17.13 -62.91 24.87
C ARG A 195 -17.84 -63.95 25.78
N PRO A 196 -18.89 -63.57 26.54
CA PRO A 196 -20.29 -63.58 26.04
C PRO A 196 -20.95 -62.18 26.10
N SER A 197 -21.91 -61.74 25.26
CA SER A 197 -23.07 -62.35 24.56
C SER A 197 -24.40 -62.22 25.32
N HIS A 198 -25.22 -61.24 24.91
CA HIS A 198 -26.70 -61.20 24.78
C HIS A 198 -27.06 -59.75 24.37
N ASP A 199 -27.74 -59.46 23.25
CA ASP A 199 -29.11 -59.83 22.79
C ASP A 199 -30.20 -58.90 23.34
N GLY A 200 -31.10 -58.44 22.46
CA GLY A 200 -32.28 -57.64 22.80
C GLY A 200 -32.36 -56.29 22.08
N ALA A 201 -33.43 -56.10 21.29
CA ALA A 201 -33.78 -54.82 20.64
C ALA A 201 -35.19 -54.34 21.14
N PRO A 202 -35.96 -53.50 20.42
CA PRO A 202 -36.08 -52.09 20.82
C PRO A 202 -37.51 -51.66 21.22
N ALA A 203 -37.63 -50.56 21.98
CA ALA A 203 -38.91 -49.87 22.18
C ALA A 203 -38.76 -48.36 22.44
N SER A 204 -39.60 -47.59 21.75
CA SER A 204 -40.07 -46.23 22.09
C SER A 204 -41.57 -46.35 22.44
N PRO A 205 -42.30 -45.34 22.97
CA PRO A 205 -41.92 -43.92 23.14
C PRO A 205 -42.32 -43.25 24.49
N GLY A 206 -41.84 -42.00 24.67
CA GLY A 206 -42.68 -40.88 25.13
C GLY A 206 -42.79 -40.58 26.63
N ALA A 207 -42.31 -39.39 27.03
CA ALA A 207 -42.93 -38.52 28.04
C ALA A 207 -42.28 -37.12 28.04
N THR A 208 -43.07 -36.05 27.94
CA THR A 208 -42.67 -34.68 28.34
C THR A 208 -43.08 -34.47 29.80
N PRO A 209 -42.40 -33.62 30.57
CA PRO A 209 -43.00 -32.29 30.80
C PRO A 209 -42.02 -31.11 30.97
N ALA A 210 -42.51 -29.94 30.51
CA ALA A 210 -42.42 -28.56 31.02
C ALA A 210 -41.20 -28.02 31.85
N PRO A 211 -40.87 -26.72 31.71
CA PRO A 211 -39.77 -26.05 32.42
C PRO A 211 -40.15 -25.49 33.80
N VAL A 212 -39.14 -25.13 34.59
CA VAL A 212 -39.29 -24.35 35.84
C VAL A 212 -39.24 -22.84 35.52
N ALA A 213 -40.11 -22.06 36.18
CA ALA A 213 -40.34 -20.64 35.90
C ALA A 213 -39.57 -19.67 36.82
N ALA A 214 -39.58 -18.38 36.47
CA ALA A 214 -38.91 -17.30 37.20
C ALA A 214 -39.80 -16.60 38.24
N THR A 215 -39.21 -15.95 39.24
CA THR A 215 -39.85 -14.97 40.16
C THR A 215 -38.80 -13.93 40.66
N PRO A 216 -39.15 -12.83 41.38
CA PRO A 216 -38.98 -11.48 40.82
C PRO A 216 -38.03 -10.56 41.63
N PRO A 217 -37.82 -9.28 41.24
CA PRO A 217 -36.80 -8.41 41.84
C PRO A 217 -37.34 -7.45 42.94
N GLY A 218 -36.42 -6.89 43.73
CA GLY A 218 -36.67 -5.63 44.47
C GLY A 218 -35.91 -5.45 45.78
N ALA A 219 -34.81 -4.68 45.78
CA ALA A 219 -34.22 -4.08 46.98
C ALA A 219 -33.33 -2.87 46.61
N THR A 220 -33.71 -1.68 47.05
CA THR A 220 -32.92 -0.43 46.91
C THR A 220 -32.19 -0.12 48.22
N PRO A 221 -30.93 0.35 48.17
CA PRO A 221 -30.38 1.22 49.22
C PRO A 221 -30.20 2.66 48.72
N ALA A 222 -30.59 3.63 49.56
CA ALA A 222 -30.28 5.05 49.37
C ALA A 222 -28.90 5.40 49.98
N PRO A 223 -28.31 6.59 49.73
CA PRO A 223 -26.90 6.85 49.98
C PRO A 223 -26.55 7.09 51.45
N VAL A 224 -25.32 6.73 51.83
CA VAL A 224 -24.66 7.15 53.08
C VAL A 224 -23.64 8.23 52.75
N ALA A 225 -23.70 9.37 53.44
CA ALA A 225 -22.71 10.44 53.32
C ALA A 225 -21.61 10.28 54.37
N ALA A 226 -20.34 10.41 53.97
CA ALA A 226 -19.20 10.43 54.88
C ALA A 226 -18.13 11.45 54.43
N THR A 227 -17.86 12.39 55.32
CA THR A 227 -16.90 13.50 55.32
C THR A 227 -15.46 13.10 54.89
N PRO A 228 -14.69 13.98 54.23
CA PRO A 228 -13.39 13.62 53.65
C PRO A 228 -12.19 13.70 54.62
N PRO A 229 -11.11 12.94 54.38
CA PRO A 229 -9.75 13.35 54.75
C PRO A 229 -9.28 14.49 53.81
N GLY A 230 -8.42 15.42 54.21
CA GLY A 230 -7.39 15.33 55.24
C GLY A 230 -6.03 15.49 54.56
N ALA A 231 -5.53 16.73 54.50
CA ALA A 231 -4.38 17.11 53.68
C ALA A 231 -3.03 16.89 54.40
N THR A 232 -1.92 17.11 53.66
CA THR A 232 -0.50 17.22 54.12
C THR A 232 0.28 15.89 54.18
N PRO A 233 1.58 15.84 53.79
CA PRO A 233 2.36 16.69 52.88
C PRO A 233 2.91 15.91 51.65
N ALA A 234 3.70 16.59 50.79
CA ALA A 234 4.43 15.96 49.68
C ALA A 234 5.71 15.22 50.14
N PRO A 235 6.14 14.16 49.44
CA PRO A 235 7.46 13.55 49.65
C PRO A 235 8.58 14.40 49.02
N VAL A 236 9.67 14.59 49.76
CA VAL A 236 10.88 15.28 49.28
C VAL A 236 11.71 14.34 48.40
N ALA A 237 12.39 14.89 47.39
CA ALA A 237 13.27 14.13 46.51
C ALA A 237 14.44 13.48 47.29
N ALA A 238 14.63 12.18 47.11
CA ALA A 238 15.71 11.41 47.72
C ALA A 238 16.76 11.03 46.68
N THR A 239 17.96 11.60 46.81
CA THR A 239 19.12 11.28 45.97
C THR A 239 19.63 9.85 46.26
N PRO A 240 19.92 9.00 45.27
CA PRO A 240 20.53 7.70 45.51
C PRO A 240 21.98 7.85 46.02
N PRO A 241 22.43 7.02 46.98
CA PRO A 241 23.76 7.14 47.58
C PRO A 241 24.86 6.62 46.64
N ALA A 242 26.05 7.23 46.72
CA ALA A 242 27.24 6.79 46.00
C ALA A 242 27.86 5.52 46.61
N ALA A 243 28.34 4.60 45.77
CA ALA A 243 29.07 3.41 46.19
C ALA A 243 30.59 3.71 46.37
N PRO A 244 31.29 3.05 47.31
CA PRO A 244 32.70 3.31 47.60
C PRO A 244 33.67 2.64 46.58
N PRO A 245 34.85 3.24 46.32
CA PRO A 245 35.82 2.71 45.35
C PRO A 245 36.95 1.87 45.98
N ALA A 246 37.29 0.73 45.35
CA ALA A 246 38.57 0.01 45.50
C ALA A 246 38.68 -1.13 44.47
N PRO A 247 39.89 -1.62 44.12
CA PRO A 247 41.17 -0.92 43.95
C PRO A 247 41.73 -1.10 42.51
N ALA A 248 42.83 -0.42 42.16
CA ALA A 248 43.46 -0.54 40.84
C ALA A 248 44.80 -1.31 40.89
N ALA A 249 45.04 -2.22 39.94
CA ALA A 249 46.37 -2.72 39.59
C ALA A 249 46.40 -3.43 38.21
N SER A 250 47.47 -3.16 37.44
CA SER A 250 48.00 -3.93 36.30
C SER A 250 47.18 -4.01 35.01
N ALA A 251 47.88 -3.93 33.87
CA ALA A 251 47.31 -3.85 32.51
C ALA A 251 48.07 -4.75 31.52
N SER A 252 47.54 -4.94 30.31
CA SER A 252 48.36 -5.31 29.14
C SER A 252 47.76 -4.80 27.82
N ALA A 253 48.65 -4.22 27.01
CA ALA A 253 48.55 -3.65 25.66
C ALA A 253 47.26 -3.77 24.81
N GLY A 254 46.82 -2.61 24.29
CA GLY A 254 46.02 -2.43 23.08
C GLY A 254 46.38 -1.10 22.38
N PRO A 255 46.20 -0.96 21.05
CA PRO A 255 46.57 0.26 20.29
C PRO A 255 45.69 1.49 20.63
N PRO A 256 46.10 2.72 20.25
CA PRO A 256 45.68 3.94 20.95
C PRO A 256 44.20 4.29 20.76
N SER A 257 43.61 4.82 21.84
CA SER A 257 42.29 5.44 21.80
C SER A 257 42.37 6.84 21.19
N GLU A 258 41.71 7.04 20.05
CA GLU A 258 41.40 8.38 19.55
C GLU A 258 40.29 9.03 20.40
N ASP A 259 40.17 10.36 20.34
CA ASP A 259 39.41 11.19 21.27
C ASP A 259 37.95 10.75 21.51
N ALA A 260 37.67 10.18 22.68
CA ALA A 260 36.32 9.93 23.18
C ALA A 260 35.53 11.23 23.49
N SER A 261 36.16 12.40 23.35
CA SER A 261 35.54 13.72 23.49
C SER A 261 35.41 14.48 22.16
N ALA A 262 35.83 13.91 21.03
CA ALA A 262 35.60 14.51 19.72
C ALA A 262 34.17 14.23 19.25
N ALA A 263 33.53 15.23 18.66
CA ALA A 263 32.29 15.03 17.93
C ALA A 263 32.53 14.05 16.76
N PRO A 264 31.68 13.01 16.56
CA PRO A 264 31.80 12.17 15.38
C PRO A 264 31.59 13.03 14.13
N ARG A 265 32.35 12.74 13.06
CA ARG A 265 32.18 13.34 11.73
C ARG A 265 31.31 12.44 10.86
N PHE A 266 30.79 12.95 9.75
CA PHE A 266 30.01 12.15 8.82
C PHE A 266 30.78 10.90 8.33
N ALA A 267 32.02 11.09 7.85
CA ALA A 267 32.91 10.01 7.48
C ALA A 267 34.00 9.77 8.55
N PRO A 268 34.39 8.51 8.84
CA PRO A 268 33.82 7.27 8.30
C PRO A 268 32.51 6.82 9.00
N GLN A 269 32.37 7.12 10.30
CA GLN A 269 31.47 6.38 11.19
C GLN A 269 29.98 6.45 10.83
N VAL A 270 29.45 7.64 10.49
CA VAL A 270 28.01 7.81 10.16
C VAL A 270 27.72 7.31 8.75
N HIS A 271 28.61 7.60 7.80
CA HIS A 271 28.59 7.13 6.42
C HIS A 271 28.53 5.60 6.34
N GLU A 272 29.38 4.91 7.09
CA GLU A 272 29.44 3.45 7.12
C GLU A 272 28.19 2.83 7.76
N ALA A 273 27.68 3.38 8.87
CA ALA A 273 26.45 2.90 9.49
C ALA A 273 25.24 3.08 8.55
N LEU A 274 25.10 4.25 7.92
CA LEU A 274 24.05 4.52 6.95
C LEU A 274 24.16 3.63 5.70
N LEU A 275 25.37 3.35 5.20
CA LEU A 275 25.58 2.41 4.10
C LEU A 275 25.24 0.97 4.49
N ALA A 276 25.63 0.52 5.69
CA ALA A 276 25.41 -0.85 6.13
C ALA A 276 23.92 -1.20 6.23
N ASP A 277 23.13 -0.30 6.82
CA ASP A 277 21.76 -0.61 7.23
C ASP A 277 20.68 -0.01 6.29
N CYS A 278 20.93 1.13 5.62
CA CYS A 278 19.93 1.78 4.75
C CYS A 278 20.05 1.41 3.25
N SER A 279 21.23 1.04 2.76
CA SER A 279 21.49 0.90 1.30
C SER A 279 20.64 -0.16 0.61
N SER A 280 20.24 -1.22 1.34
CA SER A 280 19.35 -2.29 0.83
C SER A 280 17.99 -1.79 0.31
N CYS A 281 17.56 -0.61 0.76
CA CYS A 281 16.40 0.10 0.21
C CYS A 281 16.76 1.42 -0.49
N HIS A 282 17.79 2.12 -0.03
CA HIS A 282 18.13 3.48 -0.47
C HIS A 282 19.30 3.59 -1.47
N ALA A 283 19.89 2.49 -1.94
CA ALA A 283 20.73 2.56 -3.14
C ALA A 283 19.93 3.06 -4.35
N SER A 284 20.59 3.56 -5.39
CA SER A 284 19.93 4.11 -6.59
C SER A 284 19.09 3.09 -7.37
N ASP A 285 19.41 1.80 -7.25
CA ASP A 285 18.62 0.67 -7.76
C ASP A 285 17.67 0.06 -6.70
N GLY A 286 17.73 0.56 -5.45
CA GLY A 286 16.93 0.14 -4.32
C GLY A 286 15.47 0.60 -4.41
N MET A 287 14.59 -0.07 -3.66
CA MET A 287 13.13 0.18 -3.70
C MET A 287 12.69 1.58 -3.25
N ALA A 288 13.58 2.35 -2.62
CA ALA A 288 13.41 3.74 -2.21
C ALA A 288 14.46 4.69 -2.83
N GLY A 289 15.23 4.24 -3.84
CA GLY A 289 16.28 5.02 -4.53
C GLY A 289 15.79 6.26 -5.29
N ALA A 290 14.48 6.38 -5.53
CA ALA A 290 13.83 7.58 -6.06
C ALA A 290 13.33 8.55 -4.94
N GLY A 291 13.71 8.30 -3.69
CA GLY A 291 13.35 9.15 -2.54
C GLY A 291 14.27 10.37 -2.38
N ARG A 292 13.97 11.21 -1.38
CA ARG A 292 14.86 12.33 -1.00
C ARG A 292 16.19 11.89 -0.36
N TYR A 293 16.33 10.61 -0.05
CA TYR A 293 17.53 10.00 0.53
C TYR A 293 18.01 8.87 -0.38
N VAL A 294 19.28 8.91 -0.78
CA VAL A 294 19.93 7.91 -1.64
C VAL A 294 21.32 7.62 -1.08
N THR A 295 21.67 6.36 -0.81
CA THR A 295 22.98 5.99 -0.30
C THR A 295 24.01 5.94 -1.43
N HIS A 296 25.15 6.63 -1.25
CA HIS A 296 26.29 6.56 -2.16
C HIS A 296 27.49 5.93 -1.47
N ALA A 297 28.31 5.17 -2.20
CA ALA A 297 29.58 4.64 -1.67
C ALA A 297 30.60 5.75 -1.40
N ASP A 298 30.57 6.82 -2.20
CA ASP A 298 31.33 8.06 -2.00
C ASP A 298 30.74 8.87 -0.83
N PRO A 299 31.52 9.21 0.22
CA PRO A 299 31.05 10.00 1.35
C PRO A 299 30.55 11.39 0.98
N GLU A 300 31.13 12.05 -0.04
CA GLU A 300 30.74 13.42 -0.36
C GLU A 300 29.40 13.49 -1.11
N GLN A 301 29.10 12.51 -1.97
CA GLN A 301 27.76 12.34 -2.52
C GLN A 301 26.75 11.91 -1.44
N HIS A 302 27.14 11.00 -0.54
CA HIS A 302 26.24 10.51 0.50
C HIS A 302 25.85 11.63 1.48
N LEU A 303 26.80 12.47 1.90
CA LEU A 303 26.54 13.65 2.73
C LEU A 303 25.53 14.60 2.06
N ARG A 304 25.70 14.90 0.76
CA ARG A 304 24.77 15.76 -0.01
C ARG A 304 23.34 15.21 -0.09
N SER A 305 23.15 13.90 0.03
CA SER A 305 21.81 13.28 0.14
C SER A 305 21.22 13.33 1.55
N VAL A 306 22.07 13.52 2.56
CA VAL A 306 21.75 13.52 4.00
C VAL A 306 21.46 14.94 4.50
N GLU A 307 22.23 15.94 4.07
CA GLU A 307 22.10 17.35 4.46
C GLU A 307 20.64 17.88 4.40
N PRO A 308 19.83 17.63 3.36
CA PRO A 308 18.44 18.13 3.28
C PRO A 308 17.46 17.47 4.25
N LEU A 309 17.92 16.49 5.04
CA LEU A 309 17.11 15.66 5.95
C LEU A 309 17.51 15.86 7.42
N VAL A 310 18.45 16.78 7.68
CA VAL A 310 19.08 17.02 8.98
C VAL A 310 18.91 18.48 9.37
N VAL A 311 18.66 18.70 10.66
CA VAL A 311 18.67 20.01 11.31
C VAL A 311 19.91 20.03 12.21
N PRO A 312 21.01 20.70 11.79
CA PRO A 312 22.23 20.78 12.59
C PRO A 312 21.96 21.31 13.99
N GLY A 313 22.45 20.61 15.02
CA GLY A 313 22.19 20.92 16.43
C GLY A 313 20.87 20.37 16.99
N SER A 314 20.10 19.58 16.22
CA SER A 314 18.89 18.93 16.74
C SER A 314 18.53 17.62 16.03
N ALA A 315 18.98 16.50 16.59
CA ALA A 315 18.58 15.16 16.17
C ALA A 315 17.06 14.96 16.27
N ALA A 316 16.43 15.46 17.35
CA ALA A 316 15.01 15.30 17.61
C ALA A 316 14.08 15.89 16.51
N THR A 317 14.49 16.96 15.83
CA THR A 317 13.74 17.57 14.71
C THR A 317 14.23 17.13 13.33
N SER A 318 15.32 16.36 13.26
CA SER A 318 15.90 15.88 12.01
C SER A 318 15.12 14.72 11.40
N LEU A 319 14.65 14.89 10.16
CA LEU A 319 13.85 13.90 9.44
C LEU A 319 14.60 12.56 9.27
N LEU A 320 15.91 12.58 9.03
CA LEU A 320 16.72 11.35 8.93
C LEU A 320 16.73 10.57 10.25
N TYR A 321 16.91 11.25 11.38
CA TYR A 321 16.91 10.64 12.71
C TYR A 321 15.53 10.07 13.08
N GLN A 322 14.47 10.85 12.82
CA GLN A 322 13.08 10.43 12.99
C GLN A 322 12.76 9.17 12.17
N ARG A 323 13.14 9.14 10.88
CA ARG A 323 12.89 7.99 10.01
C ARG A 323 13.74 6.77 10.38
N ALA A 324 14.99 6.95 10.79
CA ALA A 324 15.86 5.85 11.23
C ALA A 324 15.30 5.10 12.45
N LYS A 325 14.72 5.83 13.42
CA LYS A 325 14.01 5.25 14.58
C LYS A 325 12.55 4.83 14.29
N GLY A 326 12.09 4.94 13.04
CA GLY A 326 10.81 4.42 12.58
C GLY A 326 9.67 5.43 12.41
N ASP A 327 9.82 6.70 12.80
CA ASP A 327 8.73 7.70 12.75
C ASP A 327 8.27 7.92 11.31
N SER A 328 7.07 7.43 10.99
CA SER A 328 6.47 7.50 9.64
C SER A 328 7.37 6.88 8.54
N HIS A 329 8.31 6.00 8.89
CA HIS A 329 9.12 5.28 7.91
C HIS A 329 8.36 4.04 7.39
N PRO A 330 8.13 3.87 6.07
CA PRO A 330 7.33 2.76 5.54
C PRO A 330 7.88 1.36 5.83
N GLY A 331 9.18 1.24 6.13
CA GLY A 331 9.82 -0.02 6.56
C GLY A 331 9.76 -0.28 8.07
N GLY A 332 9.19 0.61 8.87
CA GLY A 332 9.35 0.61 10.33
C GLY A 332 10.71 1.17 10.77
N ALA A 333 11.10 0.93 12.02
CA ALA A 333 12.41 1.31 12.53
C ALA A 333 13.53 0.52 11.83
N VAL A 334 14.60 1.23 11.43
CA VAL A 334 15.83 0.64 10.88
C VAL A 334 16.85 0.43 11.99
N TRP A 335 16.88 1.33 12.97
CA TRP A 335 17.67 1.22 14.18
C TRP A 335 16.79 1.28 15.43
N GLU A 336 17.10 0.43 16.40
CA GLU A 336 16.41 0.38 17.69
C GLU A 336 16.48 1.74 18.43
N PRO A 337 15.39 2.21 19.05
CA PRO A 337 15.41 3.36 19.94
C PRO A 337 16.44 3.19 21.08
N GLY A 338 17.43 4.07 21.12
CA GLY A 338 18.56 3.98 22.06
C GLY A 338 19.74 3.10 21.59
N GLY A 339 19.64 2.46 20.42
CA GLY A 339 20.71 1.66 19.81
C GLY A 339 21.95 2.49 19.44
N ALA A 340 23.11 1.82 19.35
CA ALA A 340 24.41 2.48 19.17
C ALA A 340 24.50 3.32 17.88
N GLN A 341 23.96 2.82 16.77
CA GLN A 341 23.92 3.53 15.48
C GLN A 341 23.03 4.78 15.54
N LEU A 342 21.86 4.67 16.16
CA LEU A 342 20.95 5.80 16.34
C LEU A 342 21.56 6.86 17.28
N ALA A 343 22.24 6.44 18.35
CA ALA A 343 22.98 7.32 19.25
C ALA A 343 24.20 7.97 18.57
N LEU A 344 24.86 7.28 17.64
CA LEU A 344 25.94 7.83 16.82
C LEU A 344 25.41 8.92 15.87
N LEU A 345 24.30 8.66 15.17
CA LEU A 345 23.64 9.64 14.32
C LEU A 345 23.19 10.87 15.13
N ALA A 346 22.60 10.67 16.32
CA ALA A 346 22.24 11.77 17.22
C ALA A 346 23.45 12.65 17.54
N ARG A 347 24.55 12.07 18.04
CA ARG A 347 25.76 12.82 18.40
C ARG A 347 26.36 13.60 17.22
N TRP A 348 26.31 13.07 16.00
CA TRP A 348 26.78 13.79 14.81
C TRP A 348 25.88 14.97 14.46
N ILE A 349 24.56 14.79 14.47
CA ILE A 349 23.59 15.86 14.19
C ILE A 349 23.67 16.95 15.26
N ASP A 350 23.61 16.58 16.54
CA ASP A 350 23.62 17.49 17.68
C ASP A 350 24.94 18.28 17.78
N ALA A 351 26.05 17.71 17.29
CA ALA A 351 27.33 18.41 17.12
C ALA A 351 27.44 19.25 15.83
N GLY A 352 26.31 19.56 15.18
CA GLY A 352 26.26 20.44 14.00
C GLY A 352 26.45 19.75 12.64
N ALA A 353 26.27 18.42 12.58
CA ALA A 353 26.23 17.64 11.33
C ALA A 353 27.46 17.80 10.42
N THR A 354 28.67 17.90 11.00
CA THR A 354 29.89 18.27 10.26
C THR A 354 30.34 17.23 9.21
N GLY A 355 30.73 17.73 8.03
CA GLY A 355 31.18 16.94 6.88
C GLY A 355 32.68 16.69 6.80
N THR A 356 33.17 16.40 5.59
CA THR A 356 34.61 16.30 5.27
C THR A 356 35.28 17.69 5.21
N PRO A 357 36.60 17.79 5.49
CA PRO A 357 37.29 19.08 5.50
C PRO A 357 37.55 19.60 4.08
N SER A 358 36.80 20.62 3.67
CA SER A 358 37.06 21.41 2.46
C SER A 358 37.72 22.77 2.82
N PRO A 359 38.67 23.31 2.02
CA PRO A 359 39.32 24.58 2.32
C PRO A 359 38.34 25.76 2.44
N ALA A 360 38.55 26.61 3.44
CA ALA A 360 37.58 27.64 3.83
C ALA A 360 37.32 28.70 2.74
N ALA A 361 36.05 28.89 2.39
CA ALA A 361 35.56 30.05 1.65
C ALA A 361 34.91 31.05 2.63
N VAL A 362 35.25 32.34 2.50
CA VAL A 362 34.79 33.39 3.42
C VAL A 362 33.38 33.85 3.03
N ALA A 363 32.46 33.88 4.00
CA ALA A 363 31.10 34.39 3.82
C ALA A 363 30.99 35.88 4.16
N THR A 364 30.20 36.63 3.37
CA THR A 364 29.79 38.01 3.63
C THR A 364 28.27 38.14 3.55
N ALA A 365 27.65 38.80 4.52
CA ALA A 365 26.20 38.91 4.66
C ALA A 365 25.65 40.25 4.11
N PRO A 366 24.42 40.29 3.55
CA PRO A 366 23.81 41.50 2.99
C PRO A 366 22.94 42.29 4.00
N PRO A 367 22.69 43.60 3.75
CA PRO A 367 21.77 44.42 4.55
C PRO A 367 20.33 44.51 3.99
N ALA A 368 19.37 44.81 4.87
CA ALA A 368 18.00 45.31 4.60
C ALA A 368 17.92 46.81 5.02
N PRO A 369 16.80 47.60 4.94
CA PRO A 369 15.35 47.28 4.96
C PRO A 369 14.67 47.70 3.61
N THR A 370 13.42 48.19 3.42
CA THR A 370 12.33 48.76 4.25
C THR A 370 10.96 48.69 3.52
N ALA A 371 9.84 48.98 4.20
CA ALA A 371 8.48 49.01 3.61
C ALA A 371 7.66 50.28 4.02
N PRO A 372 6.64 50.69 3.22
CA PRO A 372 5.56 51.57 3.66
C PRO A 372 4.15 50.95 3.52
N GLY A 373 3.13 51.61 4.09
CA GLY A 373 1.78 51.07 4.35
C GLY A 373 0.66 51.36 3.31
N PRO A 374 -0.62 51.05 3.64
CA PRO A 374 -1.67 50.73 2.66
C PRO A 374 -2.77 51.79 2.49
N VAL A 375 -3.57 51.64 1.41
CA VAL A 375 -4.92 52.20 1.25
C VAL A 375 -5.84 51.10 0.67
N ALA A 376 -7.08 51.00 1.14
CA ALA A 376 -8.03 49.95 0.74
C ALA A 376 -9.29 50.52 0.04
N ALA A 377 -9.89 49.72 -0.85
CA ALA A 377 -11.17 49.98 -1.51
C ALA A 377 -12.10 48.76 -1.37
N PRO A 378 -13.43 48.94 -1.33
CA PRO A 378 -14.38 47.86 -0.99
C PRO A 378 -14.68 46.91 -2.16
N PRO A 379 -14.86 45.59 -1.91
CA PRO A 379 -15.19 44.61 -2.94
C PRO A 379 -16.68 44.57 -3.32
N ALA A 380 -16.95 44.28 -4.59
CA ALA A 380 -18.28 43.96 -5.11
C ALA A 380 -18.59 42.44 -5.01
N PRO A 381 -19.86 41.98 -5.07
CA PRO A 381 -20.24 40.63 -4.66
C PRO A 381 -19.93 39.54 -5.70
N ALA A 382 -19.50 38.37 -5.22
CA ALA A 382 -19.18 37.19 -6.04
C ALA A 382 -20.43 36.35 -6.39
N SER A 383 -20.37 35.66 -7.56
CA SER A 383 -21.43 34.76 -8.06
C SER A 383 -21.20 33.28 -7.71
N PRO A 384 -22.24 32.42 -7.70
CA PRO A 384 -22.22 31.16 -6.93
C PRO A 384 -21.91 29.86 -7.70
N HIS A 385 -21.63 28.81 -6.91
CA HIS A 385 -21.45 27.38 -7.21
C HIS A 385 -20.05 26.98 -7.69
N GLY A 386 -19.41 25.91 -7.19
CA GLY A 386 -19.92 24.78 -6.38
C GLY A 386 -20.15 25.02 -4.88
N PRO A 387 -20.02 23.99 -4.01
CA PRO A 387 -20.10 24.22 -2.57
C PRO A 387 -18.96 25.18 -2.19
N ALA A 388 -19.32 26.34 -1.64
CA ALA A 388 -18.32 27.23 -1.09
C ALA A 388 -17.56 26.45 -0.02
N GLY A 389 -16.26 26.24 -0.22
CA GLY A 389 -15.38 25.97 0.90
C GLY A 389 -15.63 27.08 1.93
N PRO A 390 -15.97 26.75 3.18
CA PRO A 390 -15.84 27.77 4.20
C PRO A 390 -14.35 28.14 4.21
N HIS A 391 -14.07 29.44 4.35
CA HIS A 391 -12.73 30.02 4.23
C HIS A 391 -12.26 30.10 2.77
N GLY A 392 -12.15 31.34 2.29
CA GLY A 392 -11.40 31.67 1.08
C GLY A 392 -10.13 32.37 1.54
N GLY A 393 -9.00 31.97 0.96
CA GLY A 393 -7.65 32.30 1.45
C GLY A 393 -7.42 33.77 1.79
N VAL A 394 -6.53 33.99 2.75
CA VAL A 394 -6.09 35.32 3.17
C VAL A 394 -5.57 36.08 1.96
N SER A 395 -6.34 37.08 1.52
CA SER A 395 -5.97 37.92 0.37
C SER A 395 -4.71 38.71 0.68
N LEU A 396 -3.71 38.56 -0.18
CA LEU A 396 -2.45 39.32 -0.13
C LEU A 396 -2.56 40.63 -0.94
N GLY A 397 -3.73 40.89 -1.53
CA GLY A 397 -3.99 42.05 -2.39
C GLY A 397 -3.84 41.75 -3.89
N THR A 398 -4.01 42.79 -4.69
CA THR A 398 -3.90 42.74 -6.15
C THR A 398 -2.67 43.52 -6.59
N PHE A 399 -1.77 42.84 -7.32
CA PHE A 399 -0.48 43.37 -7.74
C PHE A 399 -0.49 43.68 -9.25
N PRO A 400 0.15 44.77 -9.73
CA PRO A 400 0.06 45.22 -11.13
C PRO A 400 0.49 44.20 -12.21
N VAL A 401 1.26 43.18 -11.84
CA VAL A 401 1.74 42.11 -12.76
C VAL A 401 1.23 40.73 -12.35
N LEU A 402 1.11 40.45 -11.05
CA LEU A 402 0.76 39.12 -10.53
C LEU A 402 -0.75 38.90 -10.35
N GLY A 403 -1.58 39.92 -10.58
CA GLY A 403 -3.03 39.84 -10.35
C GLY A 403 -3.36 39.73 -8.86
N SER A 404 -4.51 39.16 -8.54
CA SER A 404 -4.95 38.94 -7.15
C SER A 404 -4.33 37.68 -6.57
N LEU A 405 -3.58 37.83 -5.47
CA LEU A 405 -2.94 36.73 -4.76
C LEU A 405 -3.66 36.46 -3.43
N SER A 406 -3.74 35.18 -3.07
CA SER A 406 -4.28 34.70 -1.80
C SER A 406 -3.43 33.56 -1.25
N LEU A 407 -3.46 33.44 0.08
CA LEU A 407 -2.75 32.41 0.84
C LEU A 407 -3.80 31.51 1.49
N ASN A 408 -3.83 30.22 1.13
CA ASN A 408 -4.76 29.24 1.68
C ASN A 408 -3.96 28.19 2.46
N GLY A 409 -4.45 27.75 3.61
CA GLY A 409 -3.70 26.85 4.49
C GLY A 409 -4.55 25.75 5.11
N ARG A 410 -3.94 24.58 5.34
CA ARG A 410 -4.50 23.54 6.21
C ARG A 410 -3.40 22.97 7.10
N PHE A 411 -3.62 23.11 8.41
CA PHE A 411 -2.71 22.67 9.47
C PHE A 411 -3.49 21.77 10.44
N ASP A 412 -3.00 20.59 10.79
CA ASP A 412 -3.66 19.74 11.79
C ASP A 412 -2.75 19.07 12.82
N LEU A 413 -3.37 18.76 13.96
CA LEU A 413 -2.83 17.96 15.04
C LEU A 413 -3.82 16.86 15.37
N ASN A 414 -3.32 15.63 15.42
CA ASN A 414 -4.10 14.41 15.58
C ASN A 414 -3.55 13.68 16.81
N TYR A 415 -4.38 13.53 17.84
CA TYR A 415 -4.13 12.54 18.89
C TYR A 415 -4.76 11.22 18.46
N GLU A 416 -3.98 10.15 18.52
CA GLU A 416 -4.36 8.83 18.06
C GLU A 416 -4.17 7.78 19.17
N ARG A 417 -5.16 6.92 19.33
CA ARG A 417 -5.03 5.62 19.99
C ARG A 417 -4.95 4.58 18.89
N LEU A 418 -3.85 3.84 18.79
CA LEU A 418 -3.53 2.89 17.71
C LEU A 418 -3.39 1.47 18.25
N ASN A 419 -3.25 0.49 17.35
CA ASN A 419 -2.76 -0.86 17.60
C ASN A 419 -3.63 -1.69 18.58
N TYR A 420 -4.94 -1.75 18.35
CA TYR A 420 -5.85 -2.64 19.09
C TYR A 420 -6.91 -3.25 18.15
N ASN A 421 -7.77 -4.13 18.68
CA ASN A 421 -8.98 -4.64 18.01
C ASN A 421 -10.24 -4.05 18.68
N ASP A 422 -10.71 -4.66 19.77
CA ASP A 422 -12.09 -4.44 20.24
C ASP A 422 -12.27 -3.23 21.19
N HIS A 423 -11.18 -2.71 21.79
CA HIS A 423 -11.27 -1.81 22.95
C HIS A 423 -10.17 -0.73 22.97
N PRO A 424 -10.46 0.55 22.63
CA PRO A 424 -9.49 1.65 22.68
C PRO A 424 -8.88 1.91 24.08
N PHE A 425 -9.59 1.52 25.13
CA PHE A 425 -9.20 1.75 26.53
C PHE A 425 -8.41 0.59 27.16
N LYS A 426 -8.13 -0.50 26.43
CA LYS A 426 -7.17 -1.52 26.89
C LYS A 426 -5.75 -0.95 26.84
N SER A 427 -4.87 -1.50 27.68
CA SER A 427 -3.45 -1.10 27.79
C SER A 427 -2.60 -1.43 26.56
N GLU A 428 -3.03 -2.39 25.75
CA GLU A 428 -2.27 -2.97 24.62
C GLU A 428 -1.99 -1.97 23.48
N GLY A 429 -2.92 -1.05 23.21
CA GLY A 429 -2.75 -0.06 22.16
C GLY A 429 -1.66 0.98 22.46
N GLU A 430 -1.23 1.68 21.42
CA GLU A 430 -0.27 2.78 21.50
C GLU A 430 -0.97 4.15 21.47
N SER A 431 -0.29 5.20 21.93
CA SER A 431 -0.78 6.58 21.85
C SER A 431 0.22 7.44 21.09
N ALA A 432 -0.25 8.13 20.05
CA ALA A 432 0.58 8.95 19.18
C ALA A 432 0.02 10.37 19.02
N LEU A 433 0.91 11.32 18.76
CA LEU A 433 0.57 12.65 18.24
C LEU A 433 1.14 12.75 16.82
N ARG A 434 0.31 13.10 15.85
CA ARG A 434 0.69 13.22 14.43
C ARG A 434 0.15 14.50 13.81
N SER A 435 0.91 15.08 12.88
CA SER A 435 0.42 16.08 11.94
C SER A 435 0.46 15.47 10.54
N TYR A 436 -0.64 15.61 9.81
CA TYR A 436 -0.83 15.02 8.49
C TYR A 436 -0.99 16.11 7.43
N HIS A 437 -1.77 17.13 7.76
CA HIS A 437 -1.91 18.30 6.92
C HIS A 437 -1.00 19.40 7.47
N HIS A 438 0.04 19.73 6.70
CA HIS A 438 0.92 20.86 6.94
C HIS A 438 1.21 21.51 5.59
N PHE A 439 0.17 22.14 5.03
CA PHE A 439 0.19 22.68 3.67
C PHE A 439 -0.17 24.16 3.66
N LEU A 440 0.57 24.92 2.87
CA LEU A 440 0.32 26.32 2.59
C LEU A 440 0.41 26.54 1.08
N PHE A 441 -0.63 27.13 0.49
CA PHE A 441 -0.73 27.36 -0.93
C PHE A 441 -0.81 28.86 -1.24
N LEU A 442 0.14 29.35 -2.03
CA LEU A 442 0.04 30.65 -2.70
C LEU A 442 -0.75 30.45 -4.00
N THR A 443 -1.91 31.09 -4.10
CA THR A 443 -2.77 31.02 -5.29
C THR A 443 -3.02 32.37 -5.94
N ARG A 444 -2.88 32.41 -7.27
CA ARG A 444 -3.49 33.39 -8.16
C ARG A 444 -4.69 32.74 -8.84
N GLN A 445 -5.90 33.05 -8.37
CA GLN A 445 -7.12 32.48 -8.92
C GLN A 445 -8.34 33.39 -8.67
N SER A 446 -8.44 34.52 -9.35
CA SER A 446 -9.72 35.24 -9.44
C SER A 446 -10.61 34.66 -10.55
N ALA A 447 -11.90 35.03 -10.53
CA ALA A 447 -12.86 34.64 -11.55
C ALA A 447 -12.61 35.28 -12.93
N GLU A 448 -11.67 36.23 -13.06
CA GLU A 448 -11.35 36.94 -14.31
C GLU A 448 -9.90 36.79 -14.77
N ASP A 449 -9.01 36.22 -13.94
CA ASP A 449 -7.62 35.96 -14.34
C ASP A 449 -7.56 35.03 -15.57
N PRO A 450 -6.85 35.43 -16.65
CA PRO A 450 -6.61 34.58 -17.81
C PRO A 450 -5.54 33.52 -17.53
N VAL A 451 -4.66 33.76 -16.55
CA VAL A 451 -3.60 32.85 -16.09
C VAL A 451 -3.80 32.59 -14.60
N THR A 452 -3.95 31.33 -14.21
CA THR A 452 -4.03 30.91 -12.80
C THR A 452 -2.71 30.28 -12.36
N LEU A 453 -2.40 30.36 -11.07
CA LEU A 453 -1.20 29.77 -10.48
C LEU A 453 -1.55 29.21 -9.10
N THR A 454 -1.08 27.99 -8.80
CA THR A 454 -1.14 27.40 -7.47
C THR A 454 0.23 26.83 -7.13
N LEU A 455 0.86 27.31 -6.05
CA LEU A 455 2.15 26.84 -5.55
C LEU A 455 2.00 26.40 -4.10
N GLU A 456 2.45 25.18 -3.78
CA GLU A 456 2.60 24.72 -2.40
C GLU A 456 3.98 25.18 -1.88
N VAL A 457 4.02 25.96 -0.80
CA VAL A 457 5.19 26.77 -0.43
C VAL A 457 6.00 26.26 0.78
N LEU A 458 5.59 25.16 1.42
CA LEU A 458 6.30 24.58 2.58
C LEU A 458 7.17 23.38 2.17
N SER A 459 6.58 22.40 1.47
CA SER A 459 7.28 21.17 1.07
C SER A 459 7.83 21.22 -0.35
N LEU A 460 7.37 22.22 -1.13
CA LEU A 460 7.63 22.44 -2.56
C LEU A 460 7.25 21.24 -3.44
N GLN A 461 6.23 20.47 -3.03
CA GLN A 461 5.87 19.21 -3.69
C GLN A 461 4.77 19.35 -4.76
N PHE A 462 4.10 20.49 -4.85
CA PHE A 462 2.98 20.74 -5.77
C PHE A 462 3.08 22.11 -6.44
N TRP A 463 2.85 22.15 -7.76
CA TRP A 463 2.70 23.36 -8.54
C TRP A 463 1.78 23.13 -9.74
N GLU A 464 0.92 24.11 -10.03
CA GLU A 464 0.02 24.09 -11.17
C GLU A 464 -0.04 25.49 -11.80
N VAL A 465 0.09 25.56 -13.13
CA VAL A 465 -0.16 26.76 -13.94
C VAL A 465 -1.36 26.48 -14.83
N GLY A 466 -2.32 27.41 -14.87
CA GLY A 466 -3.51 27.31 -15.73
C GLY A 466 -3.67 28.51 -16.65
N TYR A 467 -4.37 28.29 -17.76
CA TYR A 467 -4.77 29.31 -18.72
C TYR A 467 -6.24 29.14 -19.13
N ARG A 468 -7.00 30.23 -19.12
CA ARG A 468 -8.38 30.24 -19.62
C ARG A 468 -8.38 30.41 -21.13
N VAL A 469 -8.81 29.36 -21.82
CA VAL A 469 -8.91 29.31 -23.30
C VAL A 469 -10.19 29.96 -23.80
N SER A 470 -11.28 29.90 -23.02
CA SER A 470 -12.57 30.49 -23.35
C SER A 470 -12.63 32.00 -23.07
N GLY A 471 -13.11 32.80 -24.03
CA GLY A 471 -13.44 34.21 -23.79
C GLY A 471 -14.55 34.39 -22.74
N ALA A 472 -14.69 35.60 -22.18
CA ALA A 472 -15.67 35.88 -21.12
C ALA A 472 -17.12 35.57 -21.53
N ASP A 473 -17.48 35.87 -22.79
CA ASP A 473 -18.83 35.68 -23.34
C ASP A 473 -19.12 34.25 -23.83
N TRP A 474 -18.18 33.30 -23.67
CA TRP A 474 -18.37 31.95 -24.17
C TRP A 474 -19.39 31.17 -23.30
N PRO A 475 -20.40 30.51 -23.90
CA PRO A 475 -21.38 29.70 -23.17
C PRO A 475 -20.80 28.38 -22.61
N VAL A 476 -19.50 28.14 -22.82
CA VAL A 476 -18.72 27.01 -22.34
C VAL A 476 -17.39 27.57 -21.85
N LYS A 477 -17.06 27.36 -20.57
CA LYS A 477 -15.75 27.71 -20.03
C LYS A 477 -14.76 26.61 -20.40
N VAL A 478 -13.53 26.99 -20.73
CA VAL A 478 -12.45 26.05 -21.06
C VAL A 478 -11.18 26.53 -20.37
N PHE A 479 -10.58 25.65 -19.56
CA PHE A 479 -9.33 25.88 -18.85
C PHE A 479 -8.33 24.79 -19.22
N ALA A 480 -7.15 25.17 -19.69
CA ALA A 480 -6.00 24.28 -19.80
C ALA A 480 -5.11 24.47 -18.56
N LYS A 481 -4.55 23.40 -18.03
CA LYS A 481 -3.64 23.39 -16.88
C LYS A 481 -2.46 22.47 -17.12
N GLY A 482 -1.33 22.79 -16.53
CA GLY A 482 -0.10 22.00 -16.61
C GLY A 482 0.81 22.17 -15.40
N GLY A 483 1.75 21.24 -15.27
CA GLY A 483 2.60 21.11 -14.09
C GLY A 483 2.28 19.83 -13.36
N LYS A 484 2.36 19.84 -12.02
CA LYS A 484 1.95 18.69 -11.21
C LYS A 484 0.47 18.81 -10.86
N ILE A 485 -0.38 18.53 -11.83
CA ILE A 485 -1.84 18.67 -11.70
C ILE A 485 -2.42 17.68 -10.68
N LEU A 486 -3.51 18.07 -10.02
CA LEU A 486 -4.36 17.12 -9.30
C LEU A 486 -5.06 16.24 -10.33
N VAL A 487 -4.98 14.92 -10.18
CA VAL A 487 -5.56 13.97 -11.13
C VAL A 487 -7.08 13.95 -10.93
N PRO A 488 -7.89 14.44 -11.90
CA PRO A 488 -9.33 14.59 -11.69
C PRO A 488 -10.00 13.22 -11.87
N PHE A 489 -10.04 12.43 -10.80
CA PHE A 489 -10.56 11.07 -10.80
C PHE A 489 -11.53 10.86 -9.62
N GLY A 490 -12.75 10.40 -9.90
CA GLY A 490 -13.77 10.12 -8.87
C GLY A 490 -14.51 11.35 -8.35
N GLY A 491 -15.16 11.21 -7.20
CA GLY A 491 -16.05 12.23 -6.64
C GLY A 491 -15.33 13.48 -6.13
N ASP A 492 -14.37 13.30 -5.22
CA ASP A 492 -13.51 14.37 -4.69
C ASP A 492 -12.20 14.44 -5.50
N PRO A 493 -11.98 15.50 -6.30
CA PRO A 493 -10.80 15.65 -7.15
C PRO A 493 -9.67 16.46 -6.47
N LEU A 494 -9.87 16.92 -5.22
CA LEU A 494 -8.91 17.82 -4.57
C LEU A 494 -7.82 17.01 -3.88
N PHE A 495 -8.15 16.28 -2.80
CA PHE A 495 -7.14 15.52 -2.05
C PHE A 495 -7.64 14.21 -1.44
N HIS A 496 -8.95 13.89 -1.47
CA HIS A 496 -9.50 12.89 -0.54
C HIS A 496 -10.47 11.86 -1.16
N HIS A 497 -9.95 11.05 -2.09
CA HIS A 497 -10.61 9.82 -2.51
C HIS A 497 -10.96 8.95 -1.29
N SER A 498 -12.21 8.45 -1.20
CA SER A 498 -12.73 7.74 -0.02
C SER A 498 -12.91 6.24 -0.20
N TYR A 499 -12.48 5.67 -1.35
CA TYR A 499 -12.61 4.25 -1.66
C TYR A 499 -11.96 3.36 -0.59
N GLY A 500 -12.53 2.19 -0.32
CA GLY A 500 -12.10 1.33 0.79
C GLY A 500 -12.60 1.79 2.17
N GLY A 501 -13.33 2.91 2.26
CA GLY A 501 -13.90 3.44 3.50
C GLY A 501 -12.98 4.39 4.27
N LEU A 502 -11.70 4.42 3.92
CA LEU A 502 -10.68 5.32 4.44
C LEU A 502 -10.45 6.49 3.48
N ALA A 503 -9.93 7.62 3.96
CA ALA A 503 -9.59 8.79 3.15
C ALA A 503 -8.45 9.58 3.79
N GLY A 504 -7.80 10.47 3.05
CA GLY A 504 -6.57 11.10 3.53
C GLY A 504 -5.48 10.06 3.72
N PHE A 505 -4.66 10.24 4.74
CA PHE A 505 -3.46 9.44 4.97
C PHE A 505 -3.74 7.98 5.37
N ASP A 506 -5.01 7.66 5.66
CA ASP A 506 -5.47 6.30 5.96
C ASP A 506 -5.87 5.52 4.69
N GLN A 507 -6.04 6.20 3.54
CA GLN A 507 -6.41 5.58 2.27
C GLN A 507 -5.40 4.47 1.90
N ARG A 508 -5.87 3.32 1.38
CA ARG A 508 -5.04 2.17 0.92
C ARG A 508 -5.21 1.80 -0.56
N VAL A 509 -6.09 2.46 -1.31
CA VAL A 509 -6.48 2.10 -2.69
C VAL A 509 -5.86 3.00 -3.76
N LEU A 510 -5.63 4.28 -3.45
CA LEU A 510 -4.99 5.26 -4.34
C LEU A 510 -3.94 6.06 -3.55
N PRO A 511 -3.05 6.81 -4.20
CA PRO A 511 -2.14 7.71 -3.50
C PRO A 511 -2.96 8.76 -2.74
N VAL A 512 -2.53 9.10 -1.51
CA VAL A 512 -3.21 10.07 -0.64
C VAL A 512 -3.42 11.39 -1.39
N VAL A 513 -2.33 11.96 -1.90
CA VAL A 513 -2.35 13.09 -2.82
C VAL A 513 -2.09 12.54 -4.22
N PHE A 514 -3.14 12.28 -5.00
CA PHE A 514 -2.99 11.83 -6.39
C PHE A 514 -2.70 13.04 -7.31
N ALA A 515 -1.53 13.65 -7.12
CA ALA A 515 -1.01 14.75 -7.94
C ALA A 515 0.14 14.28 -8.82
N ARG A 516 0.08 14.55 -10.12
CA ARG A 516 1.04 14.03 -11.11
C ARG A 516 1.40 15.05 -12.17
N GLU A 517 2.66 14.96 -12.58
CA GLU A 517 3.26 15.75 -13.63
C GLU A 517 2.57 15.44 -14.98
N GLY A 518 2.00 16.46 -15.61
CA GLY A 518 1.13 16.30 -16.78
C GLY A 518 0.39 17.56 -17.21
N LEU A 519 -0.69 17.34 -17.97
CA LEU A 519 -1.58 18.34 -18.55
C LEU A 519 -3.04 17.92 -18.36
N THR A 520 -3.94 18.88 -18.14
CA THR A 520 -5.39 18.65 -18.15
C THR A 520 -6.13 19.80 -18.84
N VAL A 521 -7.22 19.46 -19.53
CA VAL A 521 -8.19 20.42 -20.06
C VAL A 521 -9.53 20.17 -19.37
N ASN A 522 -10.01 21.17 -18.67
CA ASN A 522 -11.33 21.22 -18.05
C ASN A 522 -12.29 22.02 -18.94
N VAL A 523 -13.51 21.53 -19.07
CA VAL A 523 -14.60 22.14 -19.83
C VAL A 523 -15.85 22.19 -18.94
N GLU A 524 -16.46 23.36 -18.76
CA GLU A 524 -17.69 23.53 -17.98
C GLU A 524 -18.82 24.17 -18.81
N ARG A 525 -20.05 23.65 -18.66
CA ARG A 525 -21.25 24.23 -19.28
C ARG A 525 -22.44 24.17 -18.33
N ARG A 526 -23.14 25.30 -18.16
CA ARG A 526 -24.43 25.36 -17.45
C ARG A 526 -25.59 25.36 -18.45
N LEU A 527 -26.59 24.54 -18.17
CA LEU A 527 -27.83 24.39 -18.92
C LEU A 527 -29.01 24.54 -17.93
N GLY A 528 -29.28 25.79 -17.55
CA GLY A 528 -30.31 26.14 -16.56
C GLY A 528 -30.03 25.51 -15.17
N PRO A 529 -30.86 24.55 -14.70
CA PRO A 529 -30.67 23.86 -13.43
C PRO A 529 -29.62 22.74 -13.48
N ILE A 530 -29.13 22.37 -14.67
CA ILE A 530 -28.07 21.36 -14.86
C ILE A 530 -26.72 22.07 -15.06
N ALA A 531 -25.67 21.55 -14.44
CA ALA A 531 -24.29 21.87 -14.79
C ALA A 531 -23.57 20.59 -15.24
N LEU A 532 -22.74 20.71 -16.28
CA LEU A 532 -21.93 19.63 -16.84
C LEU A 532 -20.47 20.04 -16.81
N SER A 533 -19.58 19.12 -16.42
CA SER A 533 -18.13 19.28 -16.50
C SER A 533 -17.49 18.12 -17.26
N GLY A 534 -16.40 18.39 -17.95
CA GLY A 534 -15.57 17.39 -18.63
C GLY A 534 -14.10 17.72 -18.44
N ASP A 535 -13.39 16.91 -17.66
CA ASP A 535 -11.94 16.95 -17.53
C ASP A 535 -11.33 15.90 -18.48
N ALA A 536 -10.24 16.22 -19.17
CA ALA A 536 -9.45 15.29 -19.99
C ALA A 536 -7.95 15.54 -19.76
N TYR A 537 -7.19 14.50 -19.40
CA TYR A 537 -5.84 14.66 -18.86
C TYR A 537 -4.84 13.60 -19.34
N VAL A 538 -3.56 13.99 -19.36
CA VAL A 538 -2.41 13.14 -19.63
C VAL A 538 -1.35 13.38 -18.55
N ILE A 539 -0.89 12.31 -17.91
CA ILE A 539 0.01 12.36 -16.74
C ILE A 539 1.09 11.27 -16.81
N ALA A 540 2.14 11.42 -16.01
CA ALA A 540 3.02 10.31 -15.65
C ALA A 540 2.23 9.24 -14.87
N GLY A 541 1.98 8.09 -15.48
CA GLY A 541 1.10 7.03 -14.98
C GLY A 541 1.78 6.04 -14.02
N TYR A 542 1.36 4.76 -14.09
CA TYR A 542 1.86 3.65 -13.27
C TYR A 542 2.81 2.74 -14.08
N ARG A 543 3.66 1.97 -13.39
CA ARG A 543 4.54 0.97 -14.02
C ARG A 543 4.70 -0.25 -13.12
N LEU A 544 4.53 -1.44 -13.68
CA LEU A 544 4.88 -2.67 -12.98
C LEU A 544 6.41 -2.79 -12.88
N LYS A 545 6.93 -3.07 -11.69
CA LYS A 545 8.37 -3.26 -11.46
C LYS A 545 8.87 -4.62 -11.97
N ARG A 546 7.99 -5.61 -12.01
CA ARG A 546 8.20 -6.97 -12.55
C ARG A 546 6.91 -7.43 -13.24
N ALA A 547 7.02 -8.25 -14.28
CA ALA A 547 5.87 -8.63 -15.10
C ALA A 547 4.78 -9.40 -14.34
N ASP A 548 5.20 -10.28 -13.42
CA ASP A 548 4.39 -11.09 -12.52
C ASP A 548 3.84 -10.32 -11.30
N ALA A 549 4.14 -9.03 -11.16
CA ALA A 549 3.69 -8.27 -10.00
C ALA A 549 2.17 -8.01 -10.00
N VAL A 550 1.60 -8.02 -8.81
CA VAL A 550 0.32 -7.36 -8.50
C VAL A 550 0.61 -5.87 -8.32
N LEU A 551 -0.16 -5.01 -8.99
CA LEU A 551 0.05 -3.56 -8.97
C LEU A 551 -0.30 -2.98 -7.60
N ASN A 552 0.62 -2.24 -6.97
CA ASN A 552 0.26 -1.40 -5.83
C ASN A 552 -0.17 -0.01 -6.32
N LEU A 553 -1.49 0.22 -6.36
CA LEU A 553 -2.10 1.48 -6.78
C LEU A 553 -1.75 2.69 -5.89
N GLN A 554 -1.12 2.51 -4.73
CA GLN A 554 -0.61 3.64 -3.94
C GLN A 554 0.82 4.05 -4.31
N SER A 555 1.68 3.11 -4.72
CA SER A 555 3.13 3.31 -4.77
C SER A 555 3.78 3.08 -6.14
N ASP A 556 3.17 2.31 -7.03
CA ASP A 556 3.79 1.91 -8.31
C ASP A 556 3.56 2.93 -9.44
N LEU A 557 3.57 4.21 -9.06
CA LEU A 557 3.65 5.32 -10.00
C LEU A 557 5.02 5.30 -10.70
N ALA A 558 5.03 5.57 -12.01
CA ALA A 558 6.26 5.60 -12.79
C ALA A 558 7.16 6.78 -12.36
N PRO A 559 8.47 6.57 -12.14
CA PRO A 559 9.45 7.66 -12.05
C PRO A 559 9.43 8.53 -13.32
N LEU A 560 9.80 9.81 -13.19
CA LEU A 560 9.71 10.76 -14.31
C LEU A 560 10.64 10.39 -15.49
N GLU A 561 11.84 9.88 -15.18
CA GLU A 561 12.79 9.31 -16.14
C GLU A 561 12.26 8.08 -16.90
N ASP A 562 11.28 7.38 -16.31
CA ASP A 562 10.83 6.05 -16.70
C ASP A 562 9.34 6.06 -17.12
N THR A 563 8.85 7.26 -17.47
CA THR A 563 7.44 7.64 -17.60
C THR A 563 6.66 6.75 -18.58
N ARG A 564 5.64 6.09 -18.04
CA ARG A 564 4.50 5.58 -18.83
C ARG A 564 3.43 6.66 -18.89
N LEU A 565 2.85 6.91 -20.06
CA LEU A 565 1.75 7.88 -20.19
C LEU A 565 0.44 7.25 -19.71
N GLY A 566 -0.12 7.84 -18.65
CA GLY A 566 -1.49 7.63 -18.24
C GLY A 566 -2.40 8.69 -18.87
N VAL A 567 -3.51 8.27 -19.45
CA VAL A 567 -4.51 9.15 -20.09
C VAL A 567 -5.86 8.89 -19.46
N GLY A 568 -6.56 9.92 -19.03
CA GLY A 568 -7.87 9.77 -18.42
C GLY A 568 -8.82 10.93 -18.68
N ALA A 569 -10.05 10.76 -18.20
CA ALA A 569 -11.08 11.77 -18.26
C ALA A 569 -11.95 11.72 -17.00
N ARG A 570 -12.79 12.74 -16.82
CA ARG A 570 -13.84 12.77 -15.80
C ARG A 570 -15.03 13.56 -16.32
N LEU A 571 -16.16 12.90 -16.42
CA LEU A 571 -17.43 13.50 -16.78
C LEU A 571 -18.20 13.77 -15.49
N GLY A 572 -18.61 15.01 -15.27
CA GLY A 572 -19.41 15.42 -14.11
C GLY A 572 -20.76 15.96 -14.55
N GLY A 573 -21.80 15.63 -13.80
CA GLY A 573 -23.15 16.18 -13.96
C GLY A 573 -23.74 16.54 -12.61
N ALA A 574 -24.22 17.77 -12.47
CA ALA A 574 -24.89 18.26 -11.27
C ALA A 574 -26.31 18.77 -11.59
N TRP A 575 -27.27 18.39 -10.76
CA TRP A 575 -28.66 18.81 -10.84
C TRP A 575 -29.21 19.05 -9.43
N GLY A 576 -29.41 20.33 -9.09
CA GLY A 576 -29.80 20.75 -7.74
C GLY A 576 -28.81 20.25 -6.67
N PRO A 577 -29.24 19.43 -5.70
CA PRO A 577 -28.36 18.88 -4.66
C PRO A 577 -27.57 17.63 -5.10
N ILE A 578 -27.90 17.04 -6.26
CA ILE A 578 -27.33 15.77 -6.74
C ILE A 578 -26.15 16.07 -7.66
N ASN A 579 -25.05 15.35 -7.46
CA ASN A 579 -23.85 15.37 -8.30
C ASN A 579 -23.46 13.93 -8.64
N VAL A 580 -23.04 13.68 -9.88
CA VAL A 580 -22.59 12.38 -10.38
C VAL A 580 -21.30 12.58 -11.16
N TRP A 581 -20.32 11.71 -10.98
CA TRP A 581 -19.08 11.70 -11.74
C TRP A 581 -18.75 10.30 -12.26
N TYR A 582 -18.20 10.23 -13.47
CA TYR A 582 -17.63 9.02 -14.05
C TYR A 582 -16.23 9.30 -14.58
N SER A 583 -15.24 8.51 -14.16
CA SER A 583 -13.82 8.69 -14.49
C SER A 583 -13.18 7.43 -15.08
N PRO A 584 -12.97 7.37 -16.41
CA PRO A 584 -12.11 6.37 -17.03
C PRO A 584 -10.64 6.85 -17.05
N TYR A 585 -9.70 5.93 -16.79
CA TYR A 585 -8.26 6.17 -16.89
C TYR A 585 -7.51 4.94 -17.43
N PHE A 586 -6.73 5.12 -18.49
CA PHE A 586 -5.94 4.10 -19.15
C PHE A 586 -4.44 4.36 -18.99
N ASN A 587 -3.66 3.30 -18.79
CA ASN A 587 -2.20 3.41 -18.71
C ASN A 587 -1.51 2.12 -19.17
N SER A 588 -0.34 2.23 -19.81
CA SER A 588 0.52 1.08 -20.12
C SER A 588 1.42 0.78 -18.92
N LEU A 589 1.44 -0.47 -18.45
CA LEU A 589 2.22 -0.87 -17.28
C LEU A 589 3.63 -1.39 -17.62
N GLY A 590 3.90 -1.64 -18.90
CA GLY A 590 5.04 -2.46 -19.37
C GLY A 590 4.68 -3.95 -19.46
N PHE A 591 5.60 -4.76 -19.99
CA PHE A 591 5.44 -6.22 -20.15
C PHE A 591 4.21 -6.65 -20.96
N GLY A 592 3.81 -5.85 -21.95
CA GLY A 592 2.56 -6.01 -22.71
C GLY A 592 1.28 -5.82 -21.89
N ARG A 593 1.38 -5.45 -20.60
CA ARG A 593 0.25 -5.29 -19.67
C ARG A 593 -0.26 -3.84 -19.66
N ARG A 594 -1.57 -3.69 -19.50
CA ARG A 594 -2.29 -2.42 -19.43
C ARG A 594 -3.17 -2.35 -18.20
N LEU A 595 -3.38 -1.14 -17.72
CA LEU A 595 -4.27 -0.75 -16.63
C LEU A 595 -5.47 0.00 -17.21
N PHE A 596 -6.68 -0.35 -16.77
CA PHE A 596 -7.88 0.45 -16.97
C PHE A 596 -8.59 0.66 -15.63
N LEU A 597 -8.50 1.88 -15.10
CA LEU A 597 -9.32 2.34 -13.98
C LEU A 597 -10.64 2.90 -14.49
N GLN A 598 -11.69 2.61 -13.74
CA GLN A 598 -13.02 3.18 -13.87
C GLN A 598 -13.49 3.58 -12.47
N ALA A 599 -14.04 4.78 -12.31
CA ALA A 599 -14.79 5.15 -11.13
C ALA A 599 -16.16 5.73 -11.46
N LEU A 600 -17.13 5.47 -10.59
CA LEU A 600 -18.47 6.05 -10.61
C LEU A 600 -18.81 6.53 -9.20
N ASP A 601 -19.10 7.82 -9.07
CA ASP A 601 -19.33 8.49 -7.79
C ASP A 601 -20.62 9.30 -7.83
N VAL A 602 -21.38 9.28 -6.73
CA VAL A 602 -22.63 10.00 -6.56
C VAL A 602 -22.60 10.72 -5.21
N ALA A 603 -22.92 12.01 -5.20
CA ALA A 603 -23.07 12.80 -3.97
C ALA A 603 -24.40 13.54 -3.96
N VAL A 604 -25.07 13.55 -2.80
CA VAL A 604 -26.30 14.33 -2.55
C VAL A 604 -26.04 15.25 -1.36
N TRP A 605 -26.10 16.56 -1.59
CA TRP A 605 -25.81 17.56 -0.57
C TRP A 605 -27.09 18.27 -0.09
N ARG A 606 -27.55 17.92 1.12
CA ARG A 606 -28.56 18.63 1.92
C ARG A 606 -29.70 19.22 1.08
N PRO A 607 -30.58 18.37 0.50
CA PRO A 607 -31.69 18.79 -0.34
C PRO A 607 -32.71 19.66 0.43
N ARG A 608 -32.48 20.98 0.43
CA ARG A 608 -33.29 21.98 1.14
C ARG A 608 -34.76 21.90 0.76
N GLY A 609 -35.65 22.04 1.74
CA GLY A 609 -37.09 21.97 1.55
C GLY A 609 -37.64 20.55 1.41
N LEU A 610 -36.80 19.51 1.55
CA LEU A 610 -37.25 18.15 1.85
C LEU A 610 -37.05 17.91 3.36
N PRO A 611 -38.14 17.90 4.17
CA PRO A 611 -38.05 17.67 5.61
C PRO A 611 -37.28 16.41 5.96
N VAL A 612 -36.54 16.46 7.07
CA VAL A 612 -35.53 15.46 7.49
C VAL A 612 -34.32 15.39 6.54
N LEU A 613 -34.52 15.18 5.24
CA LEU A 613 -33.45 14.97 4.26
C LEU A 613 -32.50 16.18 4.11
N GLU A 614 -32.97 17.41 4.33
CA GLU A 614 -32.12 18.60 4.33
C GLU A 614 -31.05 18.65 5.45
N HIS A 615 -31.17 17.77 6.46
CA HIS A 615 -30.12 17.54 7.46
C HIS A 615 -29.11 16.46 7.03
N PHE A 616 -29.26 15.81 5.88
CA PHE A 616 -28.36 14.75 5.44
C PHE A 616 -27.51 15.14 4.24
N SER A 617 -26.27 14.67 4.22
CA SER A 617 -25.53 14.52 2.97
C SER A 617 -25.00 13.10 2.79
N LEU A 618 -25.07 12.63 1.54
CA LEU A 618 -24.72 11.29 1.11
C LEU A 618 -23.56 11.38 0.12
N GLY A 619 -22.62 10.46 0.20
CA GLY A 619 -21.66 10.18 -0.87
C GLY A 619 -21.52 8.68 -1.03
N ALA A 620 -21.51 8.17 -2.25
CA ALA A 620 -21.21 6.78 -2.55
C ALA A 620 -20.33 6.73 -3.80
N GLY A 621 -19.40 5.77 -3.86
CA GLY A 621 -18.53 5.63 -5.01
C GLY A 621 -17.97 4.23 -5.16
N LEU A 622 -17.66 3.86 -6.40
CA LEU A 622 -17.10 2.57 -6.79
C LEU A 622 -15.87 2.82 -7.67
N LEU A 623 -14.80 2.09 -7.41
CA LEU A 623 -13.56 2.04 -8.19
C LEU A 623 -13.32 0.61 -8.66
N ARG A 624 -12.99 0.45 -9.94
CA ARG A 624 -12.56 -0.81 -10.55
C ARG A 624 -11.27 -0.56 -11.32
N ALA A 625 -10.22 -1.33 -11.04
CA ALA A 625 -8.92 -1.22 -11.70
C ALA A 625 -8.53 -2.55 -12.35
N ASP A 626 -8.89 -2.74 -13.61
CA ASP A 626 -8.57 -3.95 -14.39
C ASP A 626 -7.13 -3.90 -14.91
N VAL A 627 -6.36 -4.96 -14.63
CA VAL A 627 -5.03 -5.20 -15.21
C VAL A 627 -5.13 -6.36 -16.20
N SER A 628 -4.66 -6.14 -17.43
CA SER A 628 -4.82 -7.12 -18.51
C SER A 628 -3.69 -7.14 -19.53
N GLY A 629 -3.60 -8.22 -20.30
CA GLY A 629 -2.61 -8.39 -21.37
C GLY A 629 -1.27 -8.92 -20.85
N GLY A 630 -0.25 -8.89 -21.73
CA GLY A 630 1.06 -9.51 -21.51
C GLY A 630 1.23 -10.90 -22.14
N GLU A 631 0.19 -11.45 -22.79
CA GLU A 631 0.21 -12.75 -23.49
C GLU A 631 1.39 -12.89 -24.47
N ALA A 632 1.56 -11.90 -25.36
CA ALA A 632 2.58 -11.90 -26.40
C ALA A 632 4.03 -11.79 -25.87
N GLU A 633 4.19 -11.44 -24.58
CA GLU A 633 5.48 -11.35 -23.89
C GLU A 633 5.67 -12.48 -22.86
N GLY A 634 4.71 -13.41 -22.74
CA GLY A 634 4.77 -14.56 -21.83
C GLY A 634 4.37 -14.27 -20.38
N TYR A 635 3.79 -13.11 -20.09
CA TYR A 635 3.58 -12.60 -18.73
C TYR A 635 2.11 -12.35 -18.33
N GLY A 636 1.15 -12.72 -19.17
CA GLY A 636 -0.28 -12.53 -18.86
C GLY A 636 -1.21 -13.31 -19.78
N GLY A 637 -2.51 -13.03 -19.67
CA GLY A 637 -3.56 -13.72 -20.43
C GLY A 637 -4.70 -14.29 -19.59
N PRO A 638 -5.51 -15.20 -20.14
CA PRO A 638 -6.62 -15.84 -19.44
C PRO A 638 -6.16 -16.55 -18.16
N GLY A 639 -6.58 -16.03 -17.00
CA GLY A 639 -6.15 -16.51 -15.67
C GLY A 639 -5.07 -15.67 -14.98
N ALA A 640 -4.37 -14.79 -15.71
CA ALA A 640 -3.41 -13.82 -15.18
C ALA A 640 -3.91 -12.36 -15.24
N ASP A 641 -4.96 -12.10 -16.03
CA ASP A 641 -5.77 -10.89 -15.95
C ASP A 641 -6.54 -10.83 -14.61
N TYR A 642 -6.30 -9.78 -13.83
CA TYR A 642 -6.90 -9.55 -12.50
C TYR A 642 -7.48 -8.14 -12.39
N TYR A 643 -8.20 -7.84 -11.28
CA TYR A 643 -8.59 -6.46 -10.98
C TYR A 643 -8.65 -6.16 -9.48
N HIS A 644 -8.40 -4.88 -9.15
CA HIS A 644 -8.68 -4.33 -7.83
C HIS A 644 -10.08 -3.72 -7.83
N PHE A 645 -10.78 -3.85 -6.71
CA PHE A 645 -12.08 -3.23 -6.50
C PHE A 645 -12.07 -2.47 -5.19
N ALA A 646 -12.71 -1.30 -5.19
CA ALA A 646 -12.99 -0.62 -3.94
C ALA A 646 -14.30 0.14 -4.00
N SER A 647 -14.96 0.28 -2.85
CA SER A 647 -16.20 1.02 -2.72
C SER A 647 -16.14 1.98 -1.54
N TYR A 648 -17.04 2.96 -1.51
CA TYR A 648 -17.37 3.68 -0.29
C TYR A 648 -18.84 4.06 -0.23
N LEU A 649 -19.33 4.20 0.99
CA LEU A 649 -20.59 4.83 1.35
C LEU A 649 -20.32 5.75 2.53
N GLN A 650 -20.77 7.00 2.45
CA GLN A 650 -20.63 8.02 3.46
C GLN A 650 -21.99 8.66 3.69
N LEU A 651 -22.48 8.62 4.93
CA LEU A 651 -23.65 9.35 5.40
C LEU A 651 -23.21 10.38 6.44
N ARG A 652 -23.69 11.62 6.30
CA ARG A 652 -23.51 12.67 7.32
C ARG A 652 -24.86 13.21 7.74
N TYR A 653 -25.12 13.27 9.04
CA TYR A 653 -26.25 13.96 9.65
C TYR A 653 -25.78 15.29 10.24
N HIS A 654 -26.46 16.38 9.90
CA HIS A 654 -26.15 17.76 10.26
C HIS A 654 -27.25 18.32 11.18
N PRO A 655 -27.19 18.06 12.51
CA PRO A 655 -28.13 18.66 13.46
C PRO A 655 -28.03 20.19 13.48
N THR A 656 -26.88 20.76 13.13
CA THR A 656 -26.68 22.19 12.87
C THR A 656 -25.76 22.37 11.65
N ASP A 657 -25.59 23.60 11.17
CA ASP A 657 -24.63 23.90 10.09
C ASP A 657 -23.15 23.83 10.52
N TRP A 658 -22.88 23.79 11.83
CA TRP A 658 -21.53 23.75 12.41
C TRP A 658 -21.15 22.38 12.98
N LEU A 659 -22.10 21.45 13.13
CA LEU A 659 -21.89 20.12 13.73
C LEU A 659 -22.43 19.04 12.80
N TYR A 660 -21.63 18.01 12.52
CA TYR A 660 -22.13 16.79 11.87
C TYR A 660 -21.65 15.51 12.52
N VAL A 661 -22.50 14.48 12.46
CA VAL A 661 -22.16 13.08 12.74
C VAL A 661 -21.95 12.39 11.39
N GLN A 662 -20.83 11.70 11.22
CA GLN A 662 -20.51 10.89 10.04
C GLN A 662 -20.58 9.40 10.38
N TYR A 663 -21.15 8.62 9.48
CA TYR A 663 -20.78 7.23 9.26
C TYR A 663 -20.16 7.10 7.87
N ARG A 664 -19.07 6.35 7.75
CA ARG A 664 -18.52 5.94 6.45
C ARG A 664 -18.11 4.48 6.52
N GLN A 665 -18.30 3.75 5.43
CA GLN A 665 -17.80 2.40 5.22
C GLN A 665 -17.26 2.25 3.80
N GLY A 666 -16.49 1.20 3.55
CA GLY A 666 -16.12 0.77 2.21
C GLY A 666 -15.44 -0.59 2.22
N LEU A 667 -15.43 -1.25 1.05
CA LEU A 667 -14.68 -2.48 0.81
C LEU A 667 -13.43 -2.13 -0.03
N ARG A 668 -12.29 -2.77 0.23
CA ARG A 668 -11.09 -2.79 -0.62
C ARG A 668 -10.72 -4.26 -0.90
N THR A 669 -10.49 -4.63 -2.16
CA THR A 669 -10.00 -5.95 -2.55
C THR A 669 -9.01 -5.86 -3.71
N PHE A 670 -8.00 -6.72 -3.74
CA PHE A 670 -6.85 -6.65 -4.65
C PHE A 670 -6.63 -7.98 -5.38
N GLY A 671 -6.27 -7.92 -6.67
CA GLY A 671 -5.91 -9.13 -7.43
C GLY A 671 -7.05 -10.10 -7.77
N ASN A 672 -8.32 -9.69 -7.62
CA ASN A 672 -9.49 -10.55 -7.90
C ASN A 672 -9.51 -11.08 -9.34
N ARG A 673 -9.93 -12.32 -9.52
CA ARG A 673 -10.24 -12.88 -10.85
C ARG A 673 -11.47 -12.21 -11.47
N ARG A 674 -11.49 -12.02 -12.79
CA ARG A 674 -12.66 -11.47 -13.51
C ARG A 674 -13.94 -12.22 -13.16
N GLY A 675 -15.02 -11.48 -12.95
CA GLY A 675 -16.35 -11.99 -12.59
C GLY A 675 -16.61 -12.09 -11.08
N LEU A 676 -15.58 -12.14 -10.24
CA LEU A 676 -15.72 -12.19 -8.78
C LEU A 676 -15.44 -10.80 -8.17
N ILE A 677 -16.35 -10.24 -7.36
CA ILE A 677 -16.12 -8.99 -6.61
C ILE A 677 -15.14 -9.19 -5.44
N LEU A 678 -15.09 -10.42 -4.94
CA LEU A 678 -14.23 -10.92 -3.89
C LEU A 678 -13.82 -12.35 -4.30
N ASP A 679 -12.54 -12.61 -4.58
CA ASP A 679 -12.06 -14.00 -4.73
C ASP A 679 -11.65 -14.55 -3.36
N SER A 680 -12.58 -15.26 -2.72
CA SER A 680 -12.39 -15.84 -1.39
C SER A 680 -11.23 -16.84 -1.28
N ASN A 681 -10.66 -17.29 -2.41
CA ASN A 681 -9.53 -18.23 -2.46
C ASN A 681 -8.17 -17.52 -2.61
N ALA A 682 -8.17 -16.18 -2.75
CA ALA A 682 -6.99 -15.37 -3.02
C ALA A 682 -6.82 -14.20 -2.02
N LEU A 683 -7.62 -14.18 -0.95
CA LEU A 683 -7.64 -13.11 0.04
C LEU A 683 -6.29 -12.92 0.74
N THR A 684 -6.01 -11.68 1.09
CA THR A 684 -4.87 -11.23 1.87
C THR A 684 -5.35 -10.26 2.96
N ARG A 685 -4.49 -9.95 3.94
CA ARG A 685 -4.72 -8.87 4.91
C ARG A 685 -4.88 -7.46 4.30
N GLU A 686 -4.57 -7.27 3.01
CA GLU A 686 -4.79 -5.98 2.35
C GLU A 686 -6.26 -5.86 1.88
N ASP A 687 -6.94 -6.99 1.69
CA ASP A 687 -8.38 -7.09 1.44
C ASP A 687 -9.16 -6.92 2.76
N ALA A 688 -9.96 -5.85 2.86
CA ALA A 688 -10.65 -5.48 4.09
C ALA A 688 -11.90 -4.64 3.82
N SER A 689 -12.71 -4.43 4.85
CA SER A 689 -13.74 -3.39 4.87
C SER A 689 -13.50 -2.46 6.06
N SER A 690 -13.20 -1.19 5.78
CA SER A 690 -13.02 -0.19 6.82
C SER A 690 -14.32 0.57 7.06
N HIS A 691 -14.64 0.76 8.34
CA HIS A 691 -15.80 1.47 8.85
C HIS A 691 -15.30 2.61 9.76
N ASN A 692 -15.99 3.75 9.78
CA ASN A 692 -15.76 4.78 10.77
C ASN A 692 -17.05 5.51 11.17
N VAL A 693 -17.14 5.84 12.45
CA VAL A 693 -18.10 6.78 13.01
C VAL A 693 -17.31 7.97 13.54
N GLY A 694 -17.80 9.19 13.35
CA GLY A 694 -17.20 10.36 13.97
C GLY A 694 -18.15 11.53 14.14
N VAL A 695 -17.82 12.42 15.07
CA VAL A 695 -18.55 13.66 15.35
C VAL A 695 -17.59 14.82 15.12
N VAL A 696 -17.98 15.79 14.29
CA VAL A 696 -17.13 16.89 13.85
C VAL A 696 -17.83 18.23 14.02
N ALA A 697 -17.22 19.11 14.82
CA ALA A 697 -17.56 20.52 14.92
C ALA A 697 -16.67 21.38 14.01
N ARG A 698 -17.21 22.46 13.45
CA ARG A 698 -16.52 23.41 12.56
C ARG A 698 -16.93 24.84 12.86
N TRP A 699 -15.97 25.73 13.12
CA TRP A 699 -16.21 27.14 13.42
C TRP A 699 -15.02 28.00 12.97
N ARG A 700 -15.25 28.88 11.99
CA ARG A 700 -14.30 29.93 11.56
C ARG A 700 -12.87 29.41 11.31
N GLY A 701 -12.72 28.40 10.48
CA GLY A 701 -11.44 27.80 10.10
C GLY A 701 -11.04 26.63 11.01
N LEU A 702 -11.37 26.73 12.29
CA LEU A 702 -11.15 25.64 13.23
C LEU A 702 -12.16 24.52 13.00
N SER A 703 -11.67 23.28 12.98
CA SER A 703 -12.47 22.07 13.02
C SER A 703 -11.91 21.12 14.08
N ALA A 704 -12.79 20.46 14.81
CA ALA A 704 -12.45 19.46 15.80
C ALA A 704 -13.32 18.22 15.55
N GLY A 705 -12.70 17.06 15.39
CA GLY A 705 -13.38 15.81 15.07
C GLY A 705 -12.88 14.65 15.90
N LEU A 706 -13.79 13.94 16.56
CA LEU A 706 -13.49 12.65 17.19
C LEU A 706 -14.02 11.53 16.29
N PHE A 707 -13.16 10.58 15.95
CA PHE A 707 -13.47 9.44 15.08
C PHE A 707 -13.04 8.13 15.74
N GLN A 708 -13.86 7.09 15.54
CA GLN A 708 -13.48 5.70 15.73
C GLN A 708 -13.44 5.02 14.36
N PHE A 709 -12.39 4.25 14.11
CA PHE A 709 -12.20 3.42 12.92
C PHE A 709 -12.22 1.94 13.30
N TRP A 710 -12.77 1.12 12.42
CA TRP A 710 -12.72 -0.34 12.47
C TRP A 710 -12.29 -0.87 11.10
N ASN A 711 -11.16 -1.57 11.03
CA ASN A 711 -10.56 -2.14 9.84
C ASN A 711 -10.74 -3.66 9.90
N LEU A 712 -11.83 -4.13 9.30
CA LEU A 712 -12.17 -5.55 9.32
C LEU A 712 -11.49 -6.20 8.11
N GLU A 713 -10.38 -6.89 8.30
CA GLU A 713 -9.72 -7.64 7.24
C GLU A 713 -10.62 -8.78 6.73
N LYS A 714 -10.25 -9.41 5.61
CA LYS A 714 -10.98 -10.56 5.04
C LYS A 714 -10.24 -11.88 5.26
N THR A 715 -8.97 -11.81 5.65
CA THR A 715 -8.19 -12.88 6.30
C THR A 715 -7.07 -12.23 7.12
N ASP A 716 -6.56 -12.96 8.12
CA ASP A 716 -5.37 -12.57 8.89
C ASP A 716 -5.53 -11.21 9.64
N GLU A 717 -6.65 -11.02 10.34
CA GLU A 717 -7.02 -9.81 11.11
C GLU A 717 -5.84 -9.22 11.91
N THR A 718 -5.59 -7.91 11.74
CA THR A 718 -4.51 -7.21 12.44
C THR A 718 -5.03 -6.18 13.44
N PRO A 719 -4.30 -5.94 14.55
CA PRO A 719 -4.59 -4.81 15.43
C PRO A 719 -4.15 -3.51 14.76
N ASP A 720 -4.99 -2.99 13.86
CA ASP A 720 -4.83 -1.65 13.29
C ASP A 720 -6.08 -0.76 13.37
N ASP A 721 -7.07 -1.14 14.21
CA ASP A 721 -8.14 -0.24 14.64
C ASP A 721 -7.59 0.96 15.42
N PHE A 722 -8.26 2.10 15.28
CA PHE A 722 -7.82 3.34 15.91
C PHE A 722 -8.91 4.34 16.25
N THR A 723 -8.66 5.11 17.29
CA THR A 723 -9.43 6.31 17.65
C THR A 723 -8.59 7.53 17.31
N ARG A 724 -9.16 8.51 16.61
CA ARG A 724 -8.48 9.78 16.28
C ARG A 724 -9.29 10.97 16.78
N LEU A 725 -8.67 11.80 17.62
CA LEU A 725 -9.09 13.18 17.86
C LEU A 725 -8.24 14.09 16.96
N VAL A 726 -8.85 14.64 15.91
CA VAL A 726 -8.21 15.65 15.04
C VAL A 726 -8.68 17.05 15.42
N VAL A 727 -7.73 17.98 15.51
CA VAL A 727 -7.99 19.43 15.49
C VAL A 727 -7.24 19.99 14.29
N ALA A 728 -7.97 20.65 13.38
CA ALA A 728 -7.41 21.21 12.16
C ALA A 728 -7.87 22.66 11.95
N TYR A 729 -6.96 23.53 11.52
CA TYR A 729 -7.25 24.90 11.15
C TYR A 729 -7.08 25.08 9.62
N GLU A 730 -8.13 25.60 8.99
CA GLU A 730 -8.24 25.90 7.56
C GLU A 730 -8.46 27.41 7.37
N PHE A 731 -7.79 28.03 6.39
CA PHE A 731 -8.00 29.43 6.02
C PHE A 731 -7.88 29.65 4.51
#